data_AF-F2TK90-F1
#
_entry.id   AF-F2TK90-F1
#
_cell.length_a   1.000
_cell.length_b   1.000
_cell.length_c   1.000
_cell.angle_alpha   90.00
_cell.angle_beta   90.00
_cell.angle_gamma   90.00
#
_symmetry.space_group_name_H-M   'P 1'
#
loop_
_entity.id
_entity.type
_entity.pdbx_description
1 polymer ?
#
loop_
_entity_poly.entity_id
_entity_poly.type
_entity_poly.pdbx_seq_one_letter_code
_entity_poly.pdbx_strand_id
1 'polypeptide(L)'
;MEIFCRNVPNQVQDSHLKRQFKPVLASFGIHCFSCRKLPNCNAILTIADYSKALKLLSTYGQTSGQGRVRRPPRQQLKMFGQNIFIQEGRNTPDEYLLRTLINEEETRLSRGAVSGNVQAYHQPAPVKRLKSFSITSMSCGMWDYHEGNPVFIECYRSGKNGKIAFGKTAIRVALETMHDIIYHLEFTYFNIHGSIYTSTTKAPSITITANTAPRLYKTDPTDVLEAKFGAMFPSRPKWQRGPPPKTRVGHFGDEHEYLAGTCFVYRFLLRDASDLNAVRDLGNEHHIPHIARWLDHRAQYDVPYSTLMQRLMAFLSQERLPYQVRFQLQKLVWNGDISPAKAISFASRVQAALVTENLDVVVQALMRLRQNIKWPSPDVEPSEVDVSALVATFRNALEAAVREHKMASTNRHTNPNHVSIHRVQVTPCGIYLDGPYMESKNRVLRRYANHVDHFLRVEFMDESGDPVRYDPRASIDLIFQQRFKGVLKNGINIAGRKFEFLGFSHSSLRSQTCWFVAPFYADGILYNATTIIQNLGRFDHINSPAKQAARIGQTFSETLTSIPISEEIISVVQDVKRNDRVFSDGVGTISPSVMYMIWKDYSLRTMVKPTVFQIRIAGAKGMVSLDSRNKGESLVLRPSMIKFPVTTSFNAYNIEICGSGIRSLPFFLNAQLIKILEDLGVDGNVFLKLQRDEILRLRATATSTTQAAKFLEDTNIAKSVGLPWLISILEALGLRHSDDEFLRRVMELVVLIKLRDLKYRARIRVPKAVTLFGIMDETGYLKEGEIFCTSLSDKGRREVLLNPKVVVTRSPAMHPGDVQIAKAVDVPADSPLRQLHNCIAFSQHGDRDLPSMLSGGDLDGDLYNVIFEDTLIPRVISPPAQYPRVQEKVLDRPVVRDDIIDFFVTFMQQDQLGRIATVHQTIADQKALGTFDPQCLLLAELHSTAVDFSKSGVPVDLARIPKFPRYRPDFQAPGPRVRIAESLSLLEEHDQMTVLDDDDDEEDERPTARYYKSEKILGKLYRAIDEVEFLQHRQNAIERSMAMAAPSVLKGVWAFVQSETVGFLWDHHVENALEIRQIYEDNLLEIMARYSSTPWKSSITEYEVFVGTILGHGQKITHRQKDASKQMREEYEGLVQFVTAMIQGRETGGMESLERSIACLYIAIEEEGKHNNQSSRVSKPDASATRYRHNLEQQYQGRSGDGYGTNKQGKKQRLFSFPWIAAIVCLKEVDKLQQTMPF
;
A
#
# COMPACT_ATOMS: atom_id res chain seq x y z
N MET A 1 -30.60 -25.11 -15.46
CA MET A 1 -31.84 -25.66 -14.89
C MET A 1 -31.77 -25.60 -13.36
N GLU A 2 -32.87 -25.22 -12.70
CA GLU A 2 -33.03 -25.43 -11.25
C GLU A 2 -33.75 -26.77 -11.02
N ILE A 3 -33.28 -27.53 -10.03
CA ILE A 3 -33.86 -28.79 -9.61
C ILE A 3 -34.26 -28.62 -8.14
N PHE A 4 -35.53 -28.87 -7.86
CA PHE A 4 -36.09 -28.79 -6.52
C PHE A 4 -35.92 -30.13 -5.80
N CYS A 5 -35.23 -30.10 -4.66
CA CYS A 5 -34.97 -31.26 -3.81
C CYS A 5 -35.85 -31.20 -2.56
N ARG A 6 -36.52 -32.31 -2.22
CA ARG A 6 -37.37 -32.47 -1.03
C ARG A 6 -36.81 -33.55 -0.11
N ASN A 7 -37.21 -33.49 1.16
CA ASN A 7 -36.81 -34.42 2.21
C ASN A 7 -35.32 -34.32 2.56
N VAL A 8 -34.78 -33.10 2.55
CA VAL A 8 -33.43 -32.78 2.99
C VAL A 8 -33.41 -32.60 4.51
N PRO A 9 -32.52 -33.24 5.28
CA PRO A 9 -32.53 -33.11 6.74
C PRO A 9 -32.31 -31.66 7.22
N ASN A 10 -33.04 -31.27 8.27
CA ASN A 10 -32.96 -29.91 8.83
C ASN A 10 -31.60 -29.56 9.44
N GLN A 11 -30.78 -30.54 9.79
CA GLN A 11 -29.44 -30.34 10.37
C GLN A 11 -28.34 -30.15 9.31
N VAL A 12 -28.64 -30.38 8.03
CA VAL A 12 -27.64 -30.36 6.93
C VAL A 12 -27.44 -28.93 6.42
N GLN A 13 -26.20 -28.52 6.17
CA GLN A 13 -25.85 -27.22 5.56
C GLN A 13 -25.59 -27.37 4.04
N ASP A 14 -25.44 -26.24 3.33
CA ASP A 14 -25.16 -26.21 1.89
C ASP A 14 -23.89 -27.01 1.52
N SER A 15 -22.84 -26.92 2.35
CA SER A 15 -21.58 -27.67 2.20
C SER A 15 -21.79 -29.19 2.28
N HIS A 16 -22.57 -29.64 3.26
CA HIS A 16 -22.92 -31.06 3.45
C HIS A 16 -23.68 -31.61 2.24
N LEU A 17 -24.67 -30.85 1.72
CA LEU A 17 -25.40 -31.23 0.51
C LEU A 17 -24.49 -31.32 -0.70
N LYS A 18 -23.66 -30.29 -0.92
CA LYS A 18 -22.70 -30.25 -2.01
C LYS A 18 -21.78 -31.46 -2.00
N ARG A 19 -21.28 -31.87 -0.83
CA ARG A 19 -20.45 -33.08 -0.65
C ARG A 19 -21.16 -34.37 -1.06
N GLN A 20 -22.44 -34.54 -0.71
CA GLN A 20 -23.23 -35.72 -1.07
C GLN A 20 -23.64 -35.73 -2.55
N PHE A 21 -23.92 -34.56 -3.13
CA PHE A 21 -24.26 -34.44 -4.55
C PHE A 21 -23.05 -34.64 -5.46
N LYS A 22 -21.84 -34.26 -5.05
CA LYS A 22 -20.61 -34.34 -5.87
C LYS A 22 -20.39 -35.72 -6.54
N PRO A 23 -20.39 -36.87 -5.83
CA PRO A 23 -20.20 -38.17 -6.47
C PRO A 23 -21.37 -38.57 -7.38
N VAL A 24 -22.61 -38.20 -7.03
CA VAL A 24 -23.80 -38.50 -7.84
C VAL A 24 -23.73 -37.74 -9.16
N LEU A 25 -23.44 -36.44 -9.11
CA LEU A 25 -23.40 -35.54 -10.26
C LEU A 25 -22.22 -35.83 -11.19
N ALA A 26 -21.08 -36.27 -10.65
CA ALA A 26 -19.92 -36.66 -11.43
C ALA A 26 -20.24 -37.78 -12.44
N SER A 27 -21.13 -38.72 -12.11
CA SER A 27 -21.55 -39.79 -13.02
C SER A 27 -22.29 -39.29 -14.27
N PHE A 28 -22.82 -38.07 -14.24
CA PHE A 28 -23.47 -37.39 -15.37
C PHE A 28 -22.55 -36.37 -16.04
N GLY A 29 -21.26 -36.33 -15.69
CA GLY A 29 -20.30 -35.35 -16.18
C GLY A 29 -20.56 -33.93 -15.67
N ILE A 30 -21.20 -33.80 -14.50
CA ILE A 30 -21.50 -32.51 -13.86
C ILE A 30 -20.49 -32.31 -12.71
N HIS A 31 -19.53 -31.41 -12.90
CA HIS A 31 -18.47 -31.12 -11.94
C HIS A 31 -18.68 -29.79 -11.21
N CYS A 32 -19.18 -28.77 -11.92
CA CYS A 32 -19.54 -27.47 -11.35
C CYS A 32 -21.07 -27.36 -11.18
N PHE A 33 -21.52 -27.11 -9.95
CA PHE A 33 -22.93 -26.94 -9.61
C PHE A 33 -23.10 -26.06 -8.36
N SER A 34 -24.33 -25.60 -8.13
CA SER A 34 -24.71 -24.87 -6.93
C SER A 34 -25.80 -25.61 -6.18
N CYS A 35 -25.66 -25.74 -4.85
CA CYS A 35 -26.68 -26.32 -3.99
C CYS A 35 -27.00 -25.33 -2.88
N ARG A 36 -28.27 -25.02 -2.71
CA ARG A 36 -28.77 -24.08 -1.70
C ARG A 36 -29.92 -24.70 -0.93
N LYS A 37 -29.77 -24.83 0.38
CA LYS A 37 -30.85 -25.27 1.26
C LYS A 37 -31.92 -24.20 1.38
N LEU A 38 -33.16 -24.66 1.43
CA LEU A 38 -34.35 -23.88 1.69
C LEU A 38 -34.99 -24.30 3.02
N PRO A 39 -35.87 -23.46 3.61
CA PRO A 39 -36.69 -23.86 4.75
C PRO A 39 -37.55 -25.10 4.46
N ASN A 40 -38.02 -25.76 5.53
CA ASN A 40 -38.95 -26.89 5.48
C ASN A 40 -38.40 -28.13 4.74
N CYS A 41 -37.17 -28.54 5.03
CA CYS A 41 -36.54 -29.74 4.46
C CYS A 41 -36.42 -29.74 2.92
N ASN A 42 -36.21 -28.57 2.30
CA ASN A 42 -36.07 -28.44 0.85
C ASN A 42 -34.67 -27.93 0.46
N ALA A 43 -34.27 -28.12 -0.79
CA ALA A 43 -33.09 -27.49 -1.38
C ALA A 43 -33.28 -27.20 -2.88
N ILE A 44 -32.47 -26.32 -3.43
CA ILE A 44 -32.36 -26.05 -4.86
C ILE A 44 -30.97 -26.49 -5.31
N LEU A 45 -30.94 -27.32 -6.35
CA LEU A 45 -29.74 -27.67 -7.08
C LEU A 45 -29.77 -26.96 -8.44
N THR A 46 -28.77 -26.14 -8.74
CA THR A 46 -28.65 -25.42 -10.01
C THR A 46 -27.53 -26.02 -10.83
N ILE A 47 -27.85 -26.41 -12.07
CA ILE A 47 -26.92 -27.00 -13.04
C ILE A 47 -26.95 -26.16 -14.30
N ALA A 48 -25.77 -25.77 -14.80
CA ALA A 48 -25.64 -24.93 -15.99
C ALA A 48 -26.07 -25.66 -17.28
N ASP A 49 -25.58 -26.88 -17.48
CA ASP A 49 -25.87 -27.70 -18.66
C ASP A 49 -27.26 -28.35 -18.56
N TYR A 50 -28.18 -27.90 -19.41
CA TYR A 50 -29.56 -28.38 -19.46
C TYR A 50 -29.66 -29.87 -19.84
N SER A 51 -28.84 -30.33 -20.78
CA SER A 51 -28.82 -31.71 -21.25
C SER A 51 -28.36 -32.67 -20.16
N LYS A 52 -27.32 -32.29 -19.40
CA LYS A 52 -26.85 -33.07 -18.25
C LYS A 52 -27.88 -33.10 -17.12
N ALA A 53 -28.57 -31.99 -16.87
CA ALA A 53 -29.64 -31.91 -15.87
C ALA A 53 -30.85 -32.82 -16.22
N LEU A 54 -31.25 -32.87 -17.50
CA LEU A 54 -32.31 -33.79 -17.95
C LEU A 54 -31.92 -35.27 -17.77
N LYS A 55 -30.66 -35.63 -18.04
CA LYS A 55 -30.17 -36.99 -17.79
C LYS A 55 -30.28 -37.36 -16.31
N LEU A 56 -29.89 -36.45 -15.42
CA LEU A 56 -30.03 -36.64 -13.96
C LEU A 56 -31.50 -36.85 -13.55
N LEU A 57 -32.41 -36.01 -14.05
CA LEU A 57 -33.85 -36.12 -13.77
C LEU A 57 -34.47 -37.38 -14.39
N SER A 58 -33.96 -37.88 -15.52
CA SER A 58 -34.46 -39.12 -16.12
C SER A 58 -34.17 -40.36 -15.24
N THR A 59 -33.10 -40.29 -14.44
CA THR A 59 -32.68 -41.38 -13.53
C THR A 59 -33.30 -41.24 -12.15
N TYR A 60 -33.23 -40.05 -11.54
CA TYR A 60 -33.61 -39.81 -10.14
C TYR A 60 -34.85 -38.92 -9.96
N GLY A 61 -35.39 -38.34 -11.04
CA GLY A 61 -36.47 -37.35 -10.98
C GLY A 61 -37.87 -37.95 -10.81
N GLN A 62 -38.74 -37.22 -10.11
CA GLN A 62 -40.18 -37.50 -10.03
C GLN A 62 -40.95 -36.59 -10.99
N THR A 63 -41.70 -37.17 -11.92
CA THR A 63 -42.57 -36.42 -12.84
C THR A 63 -43.97 -36.24 -12.25
N SER A 64 -44.48 -35.01 -12.32
CA SER A 64 -45.89 -34.70 -12.03
C SER A 64 -46.66 -34.76 -13.34
N GLY A 65 -47.44 -35.82 -13.58
CA GLY A 65 -48.37 -35.87 -14.71
C GLY A 65 -49.53 -34.88 -14.54
N GLN A 66 -50.24 -34.56 -15.62
CA GLN A 66 -51.55 -33.92 -15.55
C GLN A 66 -52.53 -34.93 -14.90
N GLY A 67 -52.76 -34.76 -13.61
CA GLY A 67 -53.45 -35.72 -12.74
C GLY A 67 -52.52 -36.14 -11.60
N ARG A 68 -52.99 -36.07 -10.34
CA ARG A 68 -52.22 -36.19 -9.08
C ARG A 68 -51.49 -37.54 -8.83
N VAL A 69 -51.12 -38.30 -9.86
CA VAL A 69 -50.33 -39.53 -9.74
C VAL A 69 -48.87 -39.21 -10.10
N ARG A 70 -47.98 -39.18 -9.09
CA ARG A 70 -46.54 -39.01 -9.29
C ARG A 70 -45.94 -40.33 -9.77
N ARG A 71 -45.26 -40.34 -10.92
CA ARG A 71 -44.51 -41.53 -11.36
C ARG A 71 -43.27 -41.71 -10.45
N PRO A 72 -42.98 -42.93 -9.97
CA PRO A 72 -41.80 -43.20 -9.15
C PRO A 72 -40.52 -43.02 -9.98
N PRO A 73 -39.40 -42.58 -9.38
CA PRO A 73 -38.13 -42.43 -10.08
C PRO A 73 -37.56 -43.80 -10.49
N ARG A 74 -36.75 -43.86 -11.55
CA ARG A 74 -36.09 -45.10 -11.99
C ARG A 74 -35.12 -45.65 -10.94
N GLN A 75 -34.48 -44.75 -10.18
CA GLN A 75 -33.61 -45.09 -9.06
C GLN A 75 -33.86 -44.14 -7.88
N GLN A 76 -33.81 -44.67 -6.66
CA GLN A 76 -33.96 -43.85 -5.45
C GLN A 76 -32.63 -43.14 -5.13
N LEU A 77 -32.70 -41.83 -4.88
CA LEU A 77 -31.55 -41.03 -4.43
C LEU A 77 -31.47 -41.06 -2.89
N LYS A 78 -30.59 -41.90 -2.34
CA LYS A 78 -30.34 -41.96 -0.89
C LYS A 78 -29.19 -41.04 -0.50
N MET A 79 -29.46 -40.10 0.41
CA MET A 79 -28.43 -39.25 1.02
C MET A 79 -28.75 -39.09 2.51
N PHE A 80 -27.72 -39.08 3.36
CA PHE A 80 -27.88 -38.98 4.81
C PHE A 80 -28.83 -40.04 5.41
N GLY A 81 -28.88 -41.24 4.83
CA GLY A 81 -29.80 -42.31 5.24
C GLY A 81 -31.27 -42.08 4.89
N GLN A 82 -31.61 -41.03 4.14
CA GLN A 82 -32.98 -40.71 3.73
C GLN A 82 -33.12 -40.67 2.20
N ASN A 83 -34.34 -40.92 1.72
CA ASN A 83 -34.67 -40.76 0.30
C ASN A 83 -34.91 -39.27 -0.01
N ILE A 84 -34.03 -38.68 -0.82
CA ILE A 84 -34.20 -37.32 -1.35
C ILE A 84 -34.95 -37.39 -2.68
N PHE A 85 -35.99 -36.57 -2.82
CA PHE A 85 -36.79 -36.53 -4.04
C PHE A 85 -36.41 -35.28 -4.84
N ILE A 86 -36.05 -35.46 -6.11
CA ILE A 86 -35.70 -34.35 -7.00
C ILE A 86 -36.73 -34.22 -8.13
N GLN A 87 -37.02 -32.98 -8.54
CA GLN A 87 -37.91 -32.68 -9.66
C GLN A 87 -37.46 -31.36 -10.32
N GLU A 88 -37.90 -31.10 -11.55
CA GLU A 88 -37.63 -29.83 -12.21
C GLU A 88 -38.21 -28.65 -11.41
N GLY A 89 -37.40 -27.62 -11.22
CA GLY A 89 -37.79 -26.37 -10.58
C GLY A 89 -38.72 -25.55 -11.48
N ARG A 90 -39.64 -24.80 -10.88
CA ARG A 90 -40.59 -23.95 -11.62
C ARG A 90 -40.06 -22.54 -11.91
N ASN A 91 -38.94 -22.17 -11.30
CA ASN A 91 -38.36 -20.85 -11.43
C ASN A 91 -37.25 -20.85 -12.48
N THR A 92 -37.09 -19.72 -13.17
CA THR A 92 -35.92 -19.46 -14.00
C THR A 92 -34.69 -19.34 -13.10
N PRO A 93 -33.60 -20.08 -13.37
CA PRO A 93 -32.37 -19.96 -12.58
C PRO A 93 -31.80 -18.54 -12.66
N ASP A 94 -31.14 -18.10 -11.59
CA ASP A 94 -30.38 -16.85 -11.57
C ASP A 94 -29.32 -16.85 -12.70
N GLU A 95 -29.41 -15.86 -13.59
CA GLU A 95 -28.56 -15.76 -14.77
C GLU A 95 -27.08 -15.67 -14.42
N TYR A 96 -26.72 -14.89 -13.41
CA TYR A 96 -25.30 -14.72 -13.03
C TYR A 96 -24.77 -15.94 -12.32
N LEU A 97 -25.61 -16.67 -11.57
CA LEU A 97 -25.23 -17.97 -11.04
C LEU A 97 -24.88 -18.94 -12.18
N LEU A 98 -25.71 -19.02 -13.22
CA LEU A 98 -25.42 -19.86 -14.39
C LEU A 98 -24.12 -19.44 -15.06
N ARG A 99 -23.91 -18.13 -15.31
CA ARG A 99 -22.67 -17.61 -15.91
C ARG A 99 -21.44 -17.93 -15.05
N THR A 100 -21.54 -17.87 -13.72
CA THR A 100 -20.46 -18.31 -12.83
C THR A 100 -20.19 -19.80 -12.98
N LEU A 101 -21.22 -20.65 -12.94
CA LEU A 101 -21.03 -22.10 -13.07
C LEU A 101 -20.41 -22.47 -14.43
N ILE A 102 -20.78 -21.76 -15.50
CA ILE A 102 -20.16 -21.91 -16.82
C ILE A 102 -18.68 -21.50 -16.77
N ASN A 103 -18.38 -20.35 -16.17
CA ASN A 103 -17.00 -19.87 -16.04
C ASN A 103 -16.11 -20.81 -15.18
N GLU A 104 -16.65 -21.36 -14.08
CA GLU A 104 -15.98 -22.37 -13.25
C GLU A 104 -15.66 -23.63 -14.08
N GLU A 105 -16.61 -24.09 -14.90
CA GLU A 105 -16.42 -25.28 -15.76
C GLU A 105 -15.46 -25.01 -16.92
N GLU A 106 -15.54 -23.85 -17.60
CA GLU A 106 -14.59 -23.42 -18.63
C GLU A 106 -13.15 -23.38 -18.07
N THR A 107 -12.99 -22.80 -16.88
CA THR A 107 -11.70 -22.71 -16.18
C THR A 107 -11.18 -24.10 -15.80
N ARG A 108 -12.07 -25.01 -15.40
CA ARG A 108 -11.71 -26.41 -15.12
C ARG A 108 -11.21 -27.14 -16.38
N LEU A 109 -11.90 -26.95 -17.51
CA LEU A 109 -11.58 -27.60 -18.78
C LEU A 109 -10.30 -27.04 -19.42
N SER A 110 -10.08 -25.72 -19.39
CA SER A 110 -8.87 -25.08 -19.94
C SER A 110 -7.59 -25.56 -19.24
N ARG A 111 -7.71 -26.04 -18.00
CA ARG A 111 -6.61 -26.58 -17.19
C ARG A 111 -6.33 -28.07 -17.46
N GLY A 112 -6.83 -28.65 -18.56
CA GLY A 112 -6.50 -30.00 -19.01
C GLY A 112 -7.30 -31.15 -18.37
N ALA A 113 -8.37 -30.85 -17.62
CA ALA A 113 -9.25 -31.87 -17.04
C ALA A 113 -10.25 -32.40 -18.10
N VAL A 114 -9.79 -33.31 -18.98
CA VAL A 114 -10.58 -33.86 -20.09
C VAL A 114 -11.86 -34.56 -19.59
N SER A 115 -12.97 -34.27 -20.26
CA SER A 115 -14.25 -34.94 -20.11
C SER A 115 -14.20 -36.32 -20.77
N GLY A 116 -13.69 -37.34 -20.05
CA GLY A 116 -13.71 -38.71 -20.54
C GLY A 116 -13.06 -39.68 -19.55
N ASN A 117 -13.86 -40.63 -19.04
CA ASN A 117 -13.49 -41.73 -18.15
C ASN A 117 -12.71 -41.35 -16.88
N VAL A 118 -13.46 -41.30 -15.78
CA VAL A 118 -12.93 -41.52 -14.43
C VAL A 118 -12.39 -42.95 -14.33
N GLN A 119 -11.20 -43.17 -14.87
CA GLN A 119 -10.21 -44.04 -14.23
C GLN A 119 -9.16 -43.10 -13.67
N ALA A 120 -9.52 -42.45 -12.56
CA ALA A 120 -8.60 -41.59 -11.86
C ALA A 120 -7.42 -42.43 -11.37
N TYR A 121 -6.26 -42.24 -11.99
CA TYR A 121 -4.98 -42.12 -11.31
C TYR A 121 -5.03 -40.95 -10.30
N HIS A 122 -5.97 -41.01 -9.37
CA HIS A 122 -5.73 -40.58 -8.01
C HIS A 122 -5.58 -41.89 -7.26
N GLN A 123 -4.34 -42.33 -7.05
CA GLN A 123 -4.08 -42.93 -5.75
C GLN A 123 -4.66 -41.92 -4.75
N PRO A 124 -5.62 -42.31 -3.90
CA PRO A 124 -5.99 -41.46 -2.77
C PRO A 124 -4.66 -41.11 -2.11
N ALA A 125 -4.35 -39.82 -1.98
CA ALA A 125 -3.25 -39.43 -1.12
C ALA A 125 -3.42 -40.22 0.19
N PRO A 126 -2.39 -40.95 0.64
CA PRO A 126 -2.55 -41.90 1.72
C PRO A 126 -3.01 -41.13 2.94
N VAL A 127 -4.26 -41.37 3.36
CA VAL A 127 -4.91 -40.81 4.55
C VAL A 127 -5.10 -39.28 4.50
N LYS A 128 -6.33 -38.79 4.76
CA LYS A 128 -6.53 -37.38 5.12
C LYS A 128 -5.62 -37.08 6.32
N ARG A 129 -4.49 -36.42 6.12
CA ARG A 129 -3.57 -36.06 7.21
C ARG A 129 -4.36 -35.25 8.25
N LEU A 130 -4.19 -35.59 9.52
CA LEU A 130 -4.83 -34.86 10.61
C LEU A 130 -4.28 -33.42 10.58
N LYS A 131 -5.14 -32.43 10.33
CA LYS A 131 -4.74 -31.00 10.30
C LYS A 131 -5.12 -30.25 11.56
N SER A 132 -5.71 -30.95 12.53
CA SER A 132 -6.12 -30.34 13.77
C SER A 132 -5.88 -31.25 14.96
N PHE A 133 -5.43 -30.63 16.05
CA PHE A 133 -4.91 -31.29 17.23
C PHE A 133 -5.50 -30.66 18.48
N SER A 134 -5.68 -31.48 19.52
CA SER A 134 -6.21 -31.01 20.80
C SER A 134 -5.09 -30.39 21.63
N ILE A 135 -5.36 -29.25 22.26
CA ILE A 135 -4.42 -28.56 23.15
C ILE A 135 -5.03 -28.37 24.54
N THR A 136 -4.18 -28.22 25.55
CA THR A 136 -4.58 -28.02 26.95
C THR A 136 -4.27 -26.63 27.46
N SER A 137 -3.18 -26.01 27.00
CA SER A 137 -2.83 -24.66 27.41
C SER A 137 -2.07 -23.91 26.33
N MET A 138 -2.16 -22.58 26.38
CA MET A 138 -1.35 -21.64 25.62
C MET A 138 -0.47 -20.84 26.57
N SER A 139 0.79 -20.66 26.19
CA SER A 139 1.73 -19.76 26.83
C SER A 139 2.22 -18.69 25.84
N CYS A 140 2.47 -17.48 26.32
CA CYS A 140 3.04 -16.38 25.53
C CYS A 140 4.31 -15.85 26.23
N GLY A 141 5.33 -15.51 25.44
CA GLY A 141 6.62 -15.14 25.98
C GLY A 141 7.65 -14.78 24.90
N MET A 142 8.92 -15.01 25.23
CA MET A 142 10.07 -14.69 24.37
C MET A 142 11.16 -15.76 24.44
N TRP A 143 12.02 -15.77 23.44
CA TRP A 143 13.23 -16.59 23.42
C TRP A 143 14.36 -15.89 24.18
N ASP A 144 15.18 -16.66 24.90
CA ASP A 144 16.47 -16.22 25.45
C ASP A 144 17.41 -17.45 25.59
N TYR A 145 18.57 -17.26 26.22
CA TYR A 145 19.52 -18.35 26.47
C TYR A 145 19.84 -18.48 27.95
N HIS A 146 19.98 -19.73 28.40
CA HIS A 146 20.50 -20.07 29.71
C HIS A 146 21.60 -21.13 29.55
N GLU A 147 22.79 -20.86 30.08
CA GLU A 147 23.96 -21.75 29.95
C GLU A 147 24.23 -22.19 28.49
N GLY A 148 24.02 -21.28 27.53
CA GLY A 148 24.22 -21.54 26.10
C GLY A 148 23.11 -22.33 25.40
N ASN A 149 22.03 -22.72 26.09
CA ASN A 149 20.89 -23.40 25.49
C ASN A 149 19.72 -22.42 25.22
N PRO A 150 19.01 -22.52 24.08
CA PRO A 150 17.83 -21.72 23.81
C PRO A 150 16.68 -22.12 24.72
N VAL A 151 16.12 -21.15 25.44
CA VAL A 151 15.05 -21.30 26.44
C VAL A 151 13.86 -20.42 26.07
N PHE A 152 12.64 -20.95 26.21
CA PHE A 152 11.41 -20.17 26.15
C PHE A 152 11.12 -19.56 27.52
N ILE A 153 11.20 -18.23 27.63
CA ILE A 153 10.79 -17.49 28.83
C ILE A 153 9.27 -17.31 28.77
N GLU A 154 8.57 -18.02 29.65
CA GLU A 154 7.11 -17.94 29.78
C GLU A 154 6.72 -16.72 30.63
N CYS A 155 5.98 -15.78 30.02
CA CYS A 155 5.50 -14.57 30.68
C CYS A 155 4.01 -14.63 31.03
N TYR A 156 3.24 -15.43 30.29
CA TYR A 156 1.81 -15.60 30.50
C TYR A 156 1.36 -16.99 30.08
N ARG A 157 0.37 -17.53 30.78
CA ARG A 157 -0.21 -18.84 30.50
C ARG A 157 -1.72 -18.82 30.75
N SER A 158 -2.47 -19.49 29.86
CA SER A 158 -3.93 -19.61 29.99
C SER A 158 -4.46 -20.87 29.30
N GLY A 159 -5.73 -21.16 29.58
CA GLY A 159 -6.51 -22.23 28.95
C GLY A 159 -6.56 -23.55 29.72
N LYS A 160 -7.60 -24.33 29.42
CA LYS A 160 -7.85 -25.68 29.96
C LYS A 160 -8.00 -26.72 28.84
N ASN A 161 -8.83 -26.41 27.85
CA ASN A 161 -9.11 -27.26 26.69
C ASN A 161 -9.10 -26.40 25.42
N GLY A 162 -8.63 -26.93 24.32
CA GLY A 162 -8.66 -26.20 23.06
C GLY A 162 -8.29 -27.06 21.87
N LYS A 163 -8.24 -26.41 20.72
CA LYS A 163 -7.92 -27.00 19.43
C LYS A 163 -7.02 -26.06 18.64
N ILE A 164 -5.96 -26.60 18.03
CA ILE A 164 -5.12 -25.93 17.03
C ILE A 164 -5.37 -26.57 15.68
N ALA A 165 -5.53 -25.76 14.63
CA ALA A 165 -5.82 -26.22 13.27
C ALA A 165 -4.89 -25.52 12.26
N PHE A 166 -4.27 -26.31 11.39
CA PHE A 166 -3.40 -25.87 10.30
C PHE A 166 -4.23 -25.78 9.02
N GLY A 167 -4.73 -24.57 8.72
CA GLY A 167 -5.42 -24.28 7.46
C GLY A 167 -4.43 -24.09 6.30
N LYS A 168 -4.92 -23.73 5.10
CA LYS A 168 -4.05 -23.44 3.95
C LYS A 168 -3.35 -22.09 4.01
N THR A 169 -3.90 -21.13 4.76
CA THR A 169 -3.39 -19.74 4.80
C THR A 169 -2.96 -19.27 6.19
N ALA A 170 -3.44 -19.94 7.24
CA ALA A 170 -3.21 -19.56 8.62
C ALA A 170 -3.37 -20.75 9.56
N ILE A 171 -2.71 -20.67 10.71
CA ILE A 171 -2.95 -21.51 11.87
C ILE A 171 -3.99 -20.82 12.75
N ARG A 172 -5.04 -21.56 13.12
CA ARG A 172 -6.13 -21.07 13.97
C ARG A 172 -6.17 -21.85 15.27
N VAL A 173 -6.34 -21.13 16.37
CA VAL A 173 -6.41 -21.70 17.71
C VAL A 173 -7.72 -21.27 18.35
N ALA A 174 -8.40 -22.21 19.00
CA ALA A 174 -9.53 -21.95 19.90
C ALA A 174 -9.21 -22.57 21.26
N LEU A 175 -9.30 -21.78 22.33
CA LEU A 175 -8.90 -22.19 23.68
C LEU A 175 -9.95 -21.73 24.70
N GLU A 176 -10.54 -22.68 25.39
CA GLU A 176 -11.47 -22.46 26.49
C GLU A 176 -10.70 -22.14 27.78
N THR A 177 -11.16 -21.10 28.47
CA THR A 177 -10.61 -20.62 29.73
C THR A 177 -11.35 -21.21 30.94
N MET A 178 -10.87 -20.91 32.16
CA MET A 178 -11.53 -21.34 33.40
C MET A 178 -12.90 -20.68 33.62
N HIS A 179 -13.22 -19.59 32.92
CA HIS A 179 -14.47 -18.84 33.04
C HIS A 179 -15.42 -19.11 31.85
N ASP A 180 -15.26 -20.25 31.16
CA ASP A 180 -16.02 -20.65 29.96
C ASP A 180 -15.94 -19.68 28.76
N ILE A 181 -15.08 -18.68 28.84
CA ILE A 181 -14.75 -17.77 27.74
C ILE A 181 -13.84 -18.51 26.75
N ILE A 182 -14.09 -18.37 25.46
CA ILE A 182 -13.25 -18.95 24.41
C ILE A 182 -12.36 -17.87 23.79
N TYR A 183 -11.05 -18.08 23.86
CA TYR A 183 -10.02 -17.28 23.19
C TYR A 183 -9.74 -17.86 21.81
N HIS A 184 -9.69 -17.00 20.79
CA HIS A 184 -9.30 -17.37 19.45
C HIS A 184 -8.04 -16.61 19.02
N LEU A 185 -7.09 -17.33 18.41
CA LEU A 185 -5.88 -16.77 17.84
C LEU A 185 -5.75 -17.18 16.38
N GLU A 186 -5.33 -16.25 15.53
CA GLU A 186 -5.09 -16.49 14.11
C GLU A 186 -3.69 -16.03 13.71
N PHE A 187 -2.84 -16.98 13.30
CA PHE A 187 -1.49 -16.76 12.79
C PHE A 187 -1.49 -16.99 11.27
N THR A 188 -1.37 -15.95 10.46
CA THR A 188 -1.14 -16.14 9.02
C THR A 188 0.26 -16.74 8.82
N TYR A 189 0.43 -17.64 7.84
CA TYR A 189 1.74 -18.27 7.62
C TYR A 189 2.84 -17.26 7.27
N PHE A 190 2.47 -16.15 6.62
CA PHE A 190 3.40 -15.05 6.34
C PHE A 190 3.90 -14.35 7.61
N ASN A 191 3.12 -14.37 8.70
CA ASN A 191 3.52 -13.77 9.96
C ASN A 191 4.41 -14.70 10.80
N ILE A 192 4.64 -15.96 10.40
CA ILE A 192 5.48 -16.90 11.16
C ILE A 192 6.94 -16.70 10.76
N HIS A 193 7.78 -16.45 11.75
CA HIS A 193 9.22 -16.27 11.59
C HIS A 193 9.97 -17.59 11.81
N GLY A 194 10.81 -17.95 10.84
CA GLY A 194 11.64 -19.17 10.94
C GLY A 194 10.81 -20.45 10.95
N SER A 195 11.31 -21.46 11.66
CA SER A 195 10.64 -22.75 11.78
C SER A 195 9.56 -22.75 12.87
N ILE A 196 8.51 -23.55 12.69
CA ILE A 196 7.62 -23.95 13.78
C ILE A 196 8.33 -25.05 14.57
N TYR A 197 8.47 -24.90 15.88
CA TYR A 197 9.19 -25.87 16.69
C TYR A 197 8.25 -26.86 17.36
N THR A 198 8.59 -28.15 17.26
CA THR A 198 7.92 -29.23 17.99
C THR A 198 8.85 -29.77 19.08
N SER A 199 8.29 -30.04 20.25
CA SER A 199 9.05 -30.52 21.41
C SER A 199 9.16 -32.06 21.48
N THR A 200 9.51 -32.58 22.66
CA THR A 200 9.66 -34.02 22.94
C THR A 200 8.36 -34.62 23.51
N THR A 201 8.29 -35.95 23.54
CA THR A 201 7.14 -36.70 24.08
C THR A 201 6.87 -36.45 25.57
N LYS A 202 7.86 -35.98 26.33
CA LYS A 202 7.71 -35.63 27.75
C LYS A 202 6.91 -34.35 27.98
N ALA A 203 6.89 -33.45 26.99
CA ALA A 203 6.19 -32.17 27.08
C ALA A 203 5.69 -31.76 25.67
N PRO A 204 4.74 -32.49 25.08
CA PRO A 204 4.39 -32.35 23.66
C PRO A 204 3.78 -30.98 23.38
N SER A 205 4.47 -30.15 22.60
CA SER A 205 4.10 -28.77 22.36
C SER A 205 4.51 -28.29 20.97
N ILE A 206 3.81 -27.27 20.51
CA ILE A 206 4.08 -26.52 19.29
C ILE A 206 4.44 -25.10 19.69
N THR A 207 5.61 -24.61 19.29
CA THR A 207 6.04 -23.24 19.52
C THR A 207 6.11 -22.49 18.20
N ILE A 208 5.40 -21.38 18.12
CA ILE A 208 5.30 -20.51 16.95
C ILE A 208 5.93 -19.17 17.32
N THR A 209 6.94 -18.77 16.57
CA THR A 209 7.50 -17.42 16.62
C THR A 209 6.80 -16.60 15.55
N ALA A 210 6.10 -15.53 15.92
CA ALA A 210 5.48 -14.62 14.98
C ALA A 210 6.29 -13.34 14.82
N ASN A 211 6.24 -12.72 13.64
CA ASN A 211 6.78 -11.40 13.37
C ASN A 211 5.96 -10.33 14.09
N THR A 212 4.63 -10.45 14.08
CA THR A 212 3.70 -9.54 14.77
C THR A 212 2.72 -10.32 15.62
N ALA A 213 2.01 -9.63 16.52
CA ALA A 213 0.97 -10.24 17.33
C ALA A 213 -0.08 -10.96 16.44
N PRO A 214 -0.55 -12.16 16.82
CA PRO A 214 -1.66 -12.80 16.12
C PRO A 214 -2.95 -12.00 16.29
N ARG A 215 -3.91 -12.22 15.39
CA ARG A 215 -5.25 -11.62 15.60
C ARG A 215 -5.95 -12.33 16.74
N LEU A 216 -6.44 -11.55 17.70
CA LEU A 216 -7.07 -12.06 18.92
C LEU A 216 -8.57 -11.81 18.89
N TYR A 217 -9.35 -12.82 19.28
CA TYR A 217 -10.79 -12.70 19.48
C TYR A 217 -11.23 -13.38 20.76
N LYS A 218 -12.33 -12.91 21.34
CA LYS A 218 -12.99 -13.48 22.51
C LYS A 218 -14.44 -13.81 22.16
N THR A 219 -14.92 -14.95 22.66
CA THR A 219 -16.34 -15.35 22.61
C THR A 219 -16.82 -15.54 24.03
N ASP A 220 -17.84 -14.77 24.43
CA ASP A 220 -18.53 -14.95 25.71
C ASP A 220 -19.75 -15.88 25.50
N PRO A 221 -19.93 -16.94 26.32
CA PRO A 221 -21.11 -17.80 26.23
C PRO A 221 -22.44 -17.02 26.31
N THR A 222 -22.45 -15.91 27.04
CA THR A 222 -23.62 -15.04 27.24
C THR A 222 -23.99 -14.32 25.94
N ASP A 223 -23.00 -13.82 25.19
CA ASP A 223 -23.20 -13.17 23.89
C ASP A 223 -23.79 -14.14 22.85
N VAL A 224 -23.37 -15.42 22.91
CA VAL A 224 -23.90 -16.47 22.04
C VAL A 224 -25.36 -16.78 22.36
N LEU A 225 -25.75 -16.76 23.64
CA LEU A 225 -27.13 -16.93 24.09
C LEU A 225 -28.00 -15.74 23.63
N GLU A 226 -27.53 -14.51 23.80
CA GLU A 226 -28.23 -13.30 23.33
C GLU A 226 -28.41 -13.28 21.81
N ALA A 227 -27.36 -13.64 21.05
CA ALA A 227 -27.43 -13.74 19.59
C ALA A 227 -28.45 -14.81 19.14
N LYS A 228 -28.51 -15.95 19.83
CA LYS A 228 -29.50 -17.02 19.58
C LYS A 228 -30.92 -16.58 19.97
N PHE A 229 -31.09 -15.88 21.10
CA PHE A 229 -32.38 -15.39 21.58
C PHE A 229 -32.94 -14.29 20.64
N GLY A 230 -32.09 -13.36 20.20
CA GLY A 230 -32.44 -12.34 19.21
C GLY A 230 -32.84 -12.90 17.85
N ALA A 231 -32.27 -14.04 17.46
CA ALA A 231 -32.64 -14.75 16.22
C ALA A 231 -34.01 -15.47 16.29
N MET A 232 -34.57 -15.70 17.49
CA MET A 232 -35.88 -16.36 17.68
C MET A 232 -37.09 -15.44 17.52
N PHE A 233 -36.93 -14.10 17.53
CA PHE A 233 -38.05 -13.14 17.38
C PHE A 233 -38.14 -12.55 15.96
N PRO A 234 -39.11 -12.98 15.11
CA PRO A 234 -39.16 -12.59 13.69
C PRO A 234 -39.69 -11.17 13.44
N SER A 235 -40.18 -10.47 14.47
CA SER A 235 -40.86 -9.18 14.38
C SER A 235 -39.90 -7.98 14.32
N ARG A 236 -38.59 -8.19 14.45
CA ARG A 236 -37.59 -7.14 14.19
C ARG A 236 -37.25 -7.05 12.69
N PRO A 237 -37.06 -5.86 12.11
CA PRO A 237 -36.65 -5.71 10.72
C PRO A 237 -35.40 -6.55 10.43
N LYS A 238 -35.37 -7.29 9.31
CA LYS A 238 -34.31 -8.22 8.86
C LYS A 238 -32.86 -7.66 8.79
N TRP A 239 -32.64 -6.41 9.18
CA TRP A 239 -31.39 -5.68 9.12
C TRP A 239 -30.63 -5.63 10.46
N GLN A 240 -31.27 -6.01 11.58
CA GLN A 240 -30.58 -6.30 12.84
C GLN A 240 -30.31 -7.80 12.92
N ARG A 241 -29.20 -8.26 12.33
CA ARG A 241 -28.59 -9.51 12.81
C ARG A 241 -28.26 -9.30 14.29
N GLY A 242 -28.52 -10.29 15.14
CA GLY A 242 -28.07 -10.26 16.54
C GLY A 242 -26.56 -10.00 16.63
N PRO A 243 -26.04 -9.61 17.81
CA PRO A 243 -24.62 -9.32 17.98
C PRO A 243 -23.77 -10.48 17.41
N PRO A 244 -22.66 -10.18 16.69
CA PRO A 244 -21.78 -11.22 16.18
C PRO A 244 -21.27 -12.08 17.34
N PRO A 245 -21.12 -13.41 17.15
CA PRO A 245 -20.80 -14.33 18.25
C PRO A 245 -19.37 -14.20 18.78
N LYS A 246 -18.51 -13.41 18.12
CA LYS A 246 -17.11 -13.19 18.50
C LYS A 246 -16.83 -11.69 18.58
N THR A 247 -15.86 -11.29 19.38
CA THR A 247 -15.40 -9.89 19.47
C THR A 247 -13.90 -9.83 19.30
N ARG A 248 -13.41 -8.95 18.41
CA ARG A 248 -11.98 -8.71 18.19
C ARG A 248 -11.43 -7.91 19.38
N VAL A 249 -10.32 -8.39 19.95
CA VAL A 249 -9.67 -7.80 21.13
C VAL A 249 -8.20 -7.53 20.86
N GLY A 250 -7.59 -6.64 21.66
CA GLY A 250 -6.15 -6.39 21.63
C GLY A 250 -5.34 -7.26 22.60
N HIS A 251 -6.01 -7.82 23.60
CA HIS A 251 -5.41 -8.65 24.65
C HIS A 251 -6.50 -9.48 25.32
N PHE A 252 -6.09 -10.44 26.15
CA PHE A 252 -6.99 -11.30 26.93
C PHE A 252 -7.16 -10.85 28.40
N GLY A 253 -6.64 -9.68 28.77
CA GLY A 253 -6.62 -9.17 30.15
C GLY A 253 -5.33 -9.52 30.91
N ASP A 254 -5.26 -9.18 32.19
CA ASP A 254 -4.15 -9.48 33.11
C ASP A 254 -2.77 -9.09 32.55
N GLU A 255 -1.73 -9.91 32.80
CA GLU A 255 -0.39 -9.72 32.24
C GLU A 255 -0.40 -9.76 30.70
N HIS A 256 -1.39 -10.37 30.05
CA HIS A 256 -1.47 -10.41 28.59
C HIS A 256 -1.60 -9.02 27.96
N GLU A 257 -2.17 -8.04 28.68
CA GLU A 257 -2.26 -6.65 28.21
C GLU A 257 -0.89 -6.02 27.97
N TYR A 258 0.07 -6.30 28.85
CA TYR A 258 1.41 -5.70 28.79
C TYR A 258 2.34 -6.38 27.79
N LEU A 259 2.04 -7.63 27.39
CA LEU A 259 2.89 -8.46 26.53
C LEU A 259 2.34 -8.67 25.12
N ALA A 260 1.04 -8.51 24.88
CA ALA A 260 0.42 -8.77 23.56
C ALA A 260 1.11 -8.03 22.41
N GLY A 261 1.60 -6.82 22.68
CA GLY A 261 2.27 -5.96 21.72
C GLY A 261 3.79 -6.08 21.68
N THR A 262 4.43 -6.85 22.58
CA THR A 262 5.90 -6.89 22.73
C THR A 262 6.49 -8.30 22.72
N CYS A 263 5.69 -9.33 23.00
CA CYS A 263 6.08 -10.74 23.05
C CYS A 263 5.36 -11.52 21.95
N PHE A 264 6.11 -12.10 21.01
CA PHE A 264 5.54 -12.74 19.81
C PHE A 264 5.78 -14.25 19.72
N VAL A 265 6.26 -14.89 20.80
CA VAL A 265 6.45 -16.34 20.85
C VAL A 265 5.28 -16.97 21.59
N TYR A 266 4.56 -17.85 20.90
CA TYR A 266 3.41 -18.58 21.44
C TYR A 266 3.70 -20.07 21.48
N ARG A 267 3.46 -20.70 22.63
CA ARG A 267 3.64 -22.13 22.86
C ARG A 267 2.31 -22.78 23.20
N PHE A 268 1.94 -23.83 22.48
CA PHE A 268 0.70 -24.59 22.66
C PHE A 268 1.02 -26.00 23.13
N LEU A 269 0.51 -26.40 24.30
CA LEU A 269 0.70 -27.74 24.84
C LEU A 269 -0.35 -28.69 24.24
N LEU A 270 0.11 -29.69 23.50
CA LEU A 270 -0.73 -30.75 22.93
C LEU A 270 -1.26 -31.66 24.04
N ARG A 271 -2.47 -32.17 23.86
CA ARG A 271 -3.04 -33.17 24.78
C ARG A 271 -2.35 -34.52 24.64
N ASP A 272 -2.12 -34.96 23.40
CA ASP A 272 -1.60 -36.29 23.09
C ASP A 272 -0.20 -36.20 22.45
N ALA A 273 0.77 -36.91 23.02
CA ALA A 273 2.15 -36.90 22.53
C ALA A 273 2.31 -37.59 21.15
N SER A 274 1.37 -38.47 20.78
CA SER A 274 1.33 -39.12 19.46
C SER A 274 1.13 -38.13 18.31
N ASP A 275 0.48 -36.99 18.59
CA ASP A 275 0.17 -35.97 17.59
C ASP A 275 1.43 -35.25 17.07
N LEU A 276 2.55 -35.30 17.80
CA LEU A 276 3.80 -34.65 17.40
C LEU A 276 4.31 -35.13 16.03
N ASN A 277 4.14 -36.43 15.71
CA ASN A 277 4.57 -36.96 14.42
C ASN A 277 3.66 -36.47 13.30
N ALA A 278 2.34 -36.48 13.52
CA ALA A 278 1.38 -35.95 12.55
C ALA A 278 1.59 -34.44 12.30
N VAL A 279 1.90 -33.65 13.34
CA VAL A 279 2.26 -32.23 13.18
C VAL A 279 3.53 -32.08 12.34
N ARG A 280 4.57 -32.89 12.57
CA ARG A 280 5.82 -32.82 11.79
C ARG A 280 5.60 -33.17 10.32
N ASP A 281 4.72 -34.13 10.03
CA ASP A 281 4.39 -34.52 8.66
C ASP A 281 3.71 -33.40 7.86
N LEU A 282 3.12 -32.41 8.53
CA LEU A 282 2.57 -31.21 7.90
C LEU A 282 3.66 -30.31 7.27
N GLY A 283 4.91 -30.39 7.74
CA GLY A 283 6.04 -29.64 7.15
C GLY A 283 6.35 -30.02 5.70
N ASN A 284 5.78 -31.13 5.20
CA ASN A 284 5.88 -31.53 3.80
C ASN A 284 4.90 -30.79 2.86
N GLU A 285 3.96 -30.02 3.40
CA GLU A 285 3.04 -29.20 2.59
C GLU A 285 3.72 -27.89 2.19
N HIS A 286 3.75 -27.56 0.89
CA HIS A 286 4.49 -26.41 0.37
C HIS A 286 4.11 -25.06 1.03
N HIS A 287 2.87 -24.90 1.47
CA HIS A 287 2.40 -23.64 2.08
C HIS A 287 2.65 -23.54 3.60
N ILE A 288 3.04 -24.63 4.28
CA ILE A 288 3.30 -24.64 5.73
C ILE A 288 4.77 -24.29 5.96
N PRO A 289 5.10 -23.38 6.90
CA PRO A 289 6.47 -23.11 7.28
C PRO A 289 7.21 -24.37 7.73
N HIS A 290 8.53 -24.38 7.57
CA HIS A 290 9.36 -25.51 7.98
C HIS A 290 9.11 -25.87 9.46
N ILE A 291 9.04 -27.17 9.77
CA ILE A 291 8.78 -27.66 11.13
C ILE A 291 10.05 -28.33 11.65
N ALA A 292 10.63 -27.77 12.70
CA ALA A 292 11.87 -28.23 13.31
C ALA A 292 11.61 -28.87 14.69
N ARG A 293 12.65 -29.54 15.22
CA ARG A 293 12.65 -30.09 16.58
C ARG A 293 13.44 -29.19 17.50
N TRP A 294 12.93 -28.99 18.71
CA TRP A 294 13.61 -28.26 19.77
C TRP A 294 13.39 -28.96 21.12
N LEU A 295 14.39 -28.92 22.00
CA LEU A 295 14.28 -29.45 23.35
C LEU A 295 13.61 -28.38 24.23
N ASP A 296 12.40 -28.68 24.73
CA ASP A 296 11.52 -27.71 25.39
C ASP A 296 12.01 -27.26 26.78
N HIS A 297 13.03 -26.40 26.77
CA HIS A 297 13.56 -25.72 27.95
C HIS A 297 12.73 -24.48 28.24
N ARG A 298 12.30 -24.33 29.49
CA ARG A 298 11.44 -23.24 29.95
C ARG A 298 12.05 -22.53 31.14
N ALA A 299 11.89 -21.21 31.17
CA ALA A 299 12.23 -20.36 32.30
C ALA A 299 11.09 -19.35 32.54
N GLN A 300 11.12 -18.70 33.69
CA GLN A 300 10.23 -17.61 34.05
C GLN A 300 11.06 -16.50 34.70
N TYR A 301 10.62 -15.25 34.55
CA TYR A 301 11.21 -14.15 35.32
C TYR A 301 10.78 -14.22 36.78
N ASP A 302 11.67 -13.78 37.68
CA ASP A 302 11.38 -13.67 39.12
C ASP A 302 10.26 -12.66 39.44
N VAL A 303 9.95 -11.76 38.49
CA VAL A 303 8.92 -10.74 38.62
C VAL A 303 8.02 -10.73 37.37
N PRO A 304 6.75 -10.31 37.50
CA PRO A 304 5.85 -10.16 36.36
C PRO A 304 6.41 -9.23 35.29
N TYR A 305 6.04 -9.47 34.02
CA TYR A 305 6.52 -8.68 32.89
C TYR A 305 6.09 -7.21 33.00
N SER A 306 4.88 -6.96 33.52
CA SER A 306 4.40 -5.62 33.84
C SER A 306 5.37 -4.83 34.75
N THR A 307 5.98 -5.49 35.74
CA THR A 307 6.95 -4.87 36.65
C THR A 307 8.27 -4.55 35.94
N LEU A 308 8.75 -5.42 35.04
CA LEU A 308 9.93 -5.14 34.22
C LEU A 308 9.72 -3.93 33.30
N MET A 309 8.53 -3.83 32.69
CA MET A 309 8.16 -2.70 31.86
C MET A 309 8.09 -1.40 32.67
N GLN A 310 7.50 -1.43 33.86
CA GLN A 310 7.45 -0.27 34.77
C GLN A 310 8.86 0.22 35.14
N ARG A 311 9.79 -0.69 35.45
CA ARG A 311 11.20 -0.35 35.74
C ARG A 311 11.87 0.35 34.56
N LEU A 312 11.65 -0.14 33.33
CA LEU A 312 12.15 0.52 32.12
C LEU A 312 11.54 1.91 31.93
N MET A 313 10.23 2.06 32.09
CA MET A 313 9.55 3.36 31.94
C MET A 313 10.05 4.36 32.99
N ALA A 314 10.27 3.92 34.23
CA ALA A 314 10.85 4.74 35.28
C ALA A 314 12.29 5.17 34.93
N PHE A 315 13.11 4.26 34.42
CA PHE A 315 14.47 4.57 33.94
C PHE A 315 14.46 5.61 32.82
N LEU A 316 13.60 5.43 31.81
CA LEU A 316 13.48 6.36 30.68
C LEU A 316 12.86 7.71 31.08
N SER A 317 12.19 7.81 32.23
CA SER A 317 11.62 9.08 32.72
C SER A 317 12.66 9.94 33.45
N GLN A 318 13.75 9.35 33.94
CA GLN A 318 14.88 10.09 34.50
C GLN A 318 15.60 10.78 33.34
N GLU A 319 15.57 12.12 33.27
CA GLU A 319 16.12 12.93 32.15
C GLU A 319 17.67 12.90 32.03
N ARG A 320 18.27 11.72 32.16
CA ARG A 320 19.71 11.47 32.09
C ARG A 320 20.23 11.35 30.66
N LEU A 321 19.34 11.05 29.72
CA LEU A 321 19.65 10.84 28.31
C LEU A 321 18.79 11.76 27.43
N PRO A 322 19.32 12.24 26.29
CA PRO A 322 18.53 12.98 25.29
C PRO A 322 17.27 12.21 24.89
N TYR A 323 16.18 12.94 24.59
CA TYR A 323 14.89 12.33 24.27
C TYR A 323 14.97 11.36 23.09
N GLN A 324 15.71 11.72 22.04
CA GLN A 324 15.87 10.91 20.83
C GLN A 324 16.50 9.55 21.16
N VAL A 325 17.49 9.51 22.06
CA VAL A 325 18.12 8.27 22.51
C VAL A 325 17.17 7.42 23.34
N ARG A 326 16.46 8.05 24.29
CA ARG A 326 15.46 7.36 25.11
C ARG A 326 14.33 6.79 24.25
N PHE A 327 13.92 7.49 23.19
CA PHE A 327 12.96 7.00 22.21
C PHE A 327 13.46 5.72 21.53
N GLN A 328 14.71 5.72 21.03
CA GLN A 328 15.29 4.54 20.39
C GLN A 328 15.42 3.35 21.37
N LEU A 329 15.77 3.59 22.64
CA LEU A 329 15.82 2.54 23.65
C LEU A 329 14.43 1.94 23.93
N GLN A 330 13.40 2.78 24.05
CA GLN A 330 12.02 2.31 24.21
C GLN A 330 11.55 1.54 22.97
N LYS A 331 11.93 2.00 21.77
CA LYS A 331 11.62 1.36 20.49
C LYS A 331 12.12 -0.08 20.44
N LEU A 332 13.37 -0.31 20.85
CA LEU A 332 13.96 -1.67 20.87
C LEU A 332 13.15 -2.64 21.76
N VAL A 333 12.50 -2.14 22.83
CA VAL A 333 11.69 -2.99 23.71
C VAL A 333 10.26 -3.14 23.19
N TRP A 334 9.62 -2.04 22.79
CA TRP A 334 8.23 -2.06 22.34
C TRP A 334 8.04 -2.80 21.01
N ASN A 335 9.06 -2.84 20.15
CA ASN A 335 9.02 -3.62 18.92
C ASN A 335 9.48 -5.07 19.14
N GLY A 336 9.80 -5.44 20.38
CA GLY A 336 10.21 -6.77 20.82
C GLY A 336 11.68 -7.12 20.56
N ASP A 337 12.50 -6.18 20.04
CA ASP A 337 13.91 -6.41 19.68
C ASP A 337 14.77 -6.91 20.85
N ILE A 338 14.57 -6.35 22.04
CA ILE A 338 15.28 -6.75 23.27
C ILE A 338 14.35 -6.71 24.49
N SER A 339 14.71 -7.43 25.56
CA SER A 339 13.96 -7.39 26.81
C SER A 339 14.15 -6.07 27.58
N PRO A 340 13.20 -5.66 28.44
CA PRO A 340 13.33 -4.44 29.25
C PRO A 340 14.61 -4.40 30.08
N ALA A 341 15.04 -5.55 30.63
CA ALA A 341 16.27 -5.65 31.42
C ALA A 341 17.53 -5.45 30.56
N LYS A 342 17.59 -6.04 29.37
CA LYS A 342 18.70 -5.85 28.40
C LYS A 342 18.78 -4.39 27.94
N ALA A 343 17.65 -3.70 27.77
CA ALA A 343 17.64 -2.29 27.39
C ALA A 343 18.26 -1.38 28.48
N ILE A 344 17.94 -1.61 29.75
CA ILE A 344 18.51 -0.84 30.87
C ILE A 344 20.02 -1.06 30.96
N SER A 345 20.50 -2.30 30.84
CA SER A 345 21.94 -2.58 30.89
C SER A 345 22.68 -1.97 29.69
N PHE A 346 22.09 -2.07 28.50
CA PHE A 346 22.63 -1.51 27.26
C PHE A 346 22.72 0.03 27.29
N ALA A 347 21.79 0.71 27.96
CA ALA A 347 21.76 2.18 28.02
C ALA A 347 23.06 2.81 28.54
N SER A 348 23.81 2.13 29.42
CA SER A 348 25.12 2.60 29.91
C SER A 348 26.17 2.72 28.80
N ARG A 349 26.13 1.82 27.79
CA ARG A 349 27.03 1.84 26.64
C ARG A 349 26.67 2.95 25.66
N VAL A 350 25.38 3.21 25.48
CA VAL A 350 24.89 4.34 24.68
C VAL A 350 25.27 5.66 25.33
N GLN A 351 25.19 5.74 26.67
CA GLN A 351 25.63 6.91 27.41
C GLN A 351 27.12 7.19 27.20
N ALA A 352 27.97 6.15 27.19
CA ALA A 352 29.39 6.31 26.90
C ALA A 352 29.65 6.85 25.48
N ALA A 353 28.89 6.40 24.48
CA ALA A 353 29.01 6.90 23.10
C ALA A 353 28.60 8.38 22.95
N LEU A 354 27.61 8.85 23.73
CA LEU A 354 27.20 10.26 23.74
C LEU A 354 28.26 11.21 24.31
N VAL A 355 29.25 10.70 25.04
CA VAL A 355 30.37 11.51 25.53
C VAL A 355 31.38 11.78 24.42
N THR A 356 31.54 10.86 23.47
CA THR A 356 32.57 10.92 22.42
C THR A 356 32.03 11.38 21.07
N GLU A 357 30.75 11.12 20.78
CA GLU A 357 30.15 11.35 19.46
C GLU A 357 28.93 12.28 19.52
N ASN A 358 28.58 12.87 18.38
CA ASN A 358 27.40 13.73 18.24
C ASN A 358 26.09 12.92 18.45
N LEU A 359 25.09 13.54 19.07
CA LEU A 359 23.74 12.99 19.25
C LEU A 359 23.15 12.39 17.98
N ASP A 360 23.24 13.09 16.84
CA ASP A 360 22.65 12.64 15.58
C ASP A 360 23.30 11.34 15.10
N VAL A 361 24.63 11.22 15.29
CA VAL A 361 25.40 10.03 14.95
C VAL A 361 25.00 8.85 15.82
N VAL A 362 24.86 9.07 17.14
CA VAL A 362 24.41 8.04 18.08
C VAL A 362 22.98 7.58 17.77
N VAL A 363 22.07 8.51 17.44
CA VAL A 363 20.69 8.17 17.06
C VAL A 363 20.66 7.37 15.76
N GLN A 364 21.44 7.78 14.75
CA GLN A 364 21.56 7.04 13.49
C GLN A 364 22.13 5.63 13.72
N ALA A 365 23.12 5.48 14.59
CA ALA A 365 23.67 4.18 14.98
C ALA A 365 22.62 3.28 15.64
N LEU A 366 21.78 3.83 16.53
CA LEU A 366 20.68 3.10 17.16
C LEU A 366 19.58 2.71 16.17
N MET A 367 19.30 3.55 15.17
CA MET A 367 18.36 3.21 14.10
C MET A 367 18.87 2.03 13.26
N ARG A 368 20.17 2.02 12.94
CA ARG A 368 20.84 0.94 12.20
C ARG A 368 21.01 -0.34 12.99
N LEU A 369 21.15 -0.22 14.31
CA LEU A 369 21.35 -1.36 15.21
C LEU A 369 20.29 -2.43 14.98
N ARG A 370 19.01 -2.03 14.90
CA ARG A 370 17.89 -2.94 14.68
C ARG A 370 18.04 -3.84 13.45
N GLN A 371 18.54 -3.31 12.33
CA GLN A 371 18.67 -4.07 11.08
C GLN A 371 19.70 -5.20 11.19
N ASN A 372 20.61 -5.08 12.15
CA ASN A 372 21.74 -5.97 12.33
C ASN A 372 21.63 -6.80 13.63
N ILE A 373 20.60 -6.57 14.46
CA ILE A 373 20.32 -7.40 15.64
C ILE A 373 19.78 -8.76 15.15
N LYS A 374 20.44 -9.83 15.61
CA LYS A 374 19.90 -11.18 15.54
C LYS A 374 18.97 -11.42 16.73
N TRP A 375 17.94 -12.22 16.49
CA TRP A 375 16.91 -12.51 17.47
C TRP A 375 17.19 -13.85 18.14
N PRO A 376 17.06 -13.95 19.47
CA PRO A 376 17.12 -15.24 20.14
C PRO A 376 16.15 -16.23 19.51
N SER A 377 16.63 -17.40 19.11
CA SER A 377 15.81 -18.49 18.60
C SER A 377 16.58 -19.81 18.66
N PRO A 378 15.91 -20.96 18.61
CA PRO A 378 16.60 -22.25 18.56
C PRO A 378 17.59 -22.42 17.39
N ASP A 379 17.46 -21.62 16.33
CA ASP A 379 18.32 -21.69 15.14
C ASP A 379 19.51 -20.69 15.18
N VAL A 380 19.67 -19.93 16.28
CA VAL A 380 20.71 -18.89 16.44
C VAL A 380 21.65 -19.26 17.58
N GLU A 381 22.94 -18.94 17.42
CA GLU A 381 23.96 -19.22 18.45
C GLU A 381 23.91 -18.20 19.60
N PRO A 382 24.15 -18.59 20.86
CA PRO A 382 24.08 -17.69 22.01
C PRO A 382 25.05 -16.50 21.91
N SER A 383 26.22 -16.71 21.33
CA SER A 383 27.26 -15.70 21.12
C SER A 383 26.87 -14.62 20.10
N GLU A 384 25.79 -14.81 19.35
CA GLU A 384 25.30 -13.86 18.36
C GLU A 384 24.26 -12.87 18.91
N VAL A 385 23.75 -13.10 20.12
CA VAL A 385 22.57 -12.42 20.68
C VAL A 385 22.70 -12.04 22.17
N ASP A 386 23.87 -12.27 22.77
CA ASP A 386 24.17 -11.81 24.12
C ASP A 386 24.37 -10.28 24.18
N VAL A 387 24.51 -9.73 25.38
CA VAL A 387 24.73 -8.28 25.56
C VAL A 387 26.04 -7.84 24.88
N SER A 388 27.05 -8.70 24.83
CA SER A 388 28.34 -8.43 24.19
C SER A 388 28.19 -8.27 22.67
N ALA A 389 27.42 -9.15 22.03
CA ALA A 389 27.07 -9.12 20.62
C ALA A 389 26.25 -7.87 20.29
N LEU A 390 25.25 -7.53 21.11
CA LEU A 390 24.47 -6.30 20.95
C LEU A 390 25.38 -5.05 20.97
N VAL A 391 26.34 -5.01 21.90
CA VAL A 391 27.31 -3.91 22.00
C VAL A 391 28.28 -3.89 20.82
N ALA A 392 28.72 -5.06 20.32
CA ALA A 392 29.55 -5.15 19.14
C ALA A 392 28.81 -4.64 17.88
N THR A 393 27.56 -5.04 17.70
CA THR A 393 26.70 -4.58 16.60
C THR A 393 26.46 -3.07 16.69
N PHE A 394 26.22 -2.53 17.89
CA PHE A 394 26.06 -1.08 18.08
C PHE A 394 27.34 -0.31 17.75
N ARG A 395 28.50 -0.79 18.18
CA ARG A 395 29.79 -0.18 17.86
C ARG A 395 30.05 -0.14 16.35
N ASN A 396 29.79 -1.24 15.65
CA ASN A 396 29.92 -1.29 14.19
C ASN A 396 28.98 -0.29 13.50
N ALA A 397 27.74 -0.18 13.98
CA ALA A 397 26.76 0.79 13.49
C ALA A 397 27.18 2.24 13.79
N LEU A 398 27.78 2.47 14.97
CA LEU A 398 28.32 3.78 15.37
C LEU A 398 29.48 4.19 14.48
N GLU A 399 30.46 3.31 14.27
CA GLU A 399 31.58 3.59 13.37
C GLU A 399 31.10 3.89 11.94
N ALA A 400 30.10 3.16 11.44
CA ALA A 400 29.49 3.43 10.14
C ALA A 400 28.75 4.77 10.09
N ALA A 401 28.07 5.16 11.17
CA ALA A 401 27.40 6.46 11.27
C ALA A 401 28.39 7.63 11.37
N VAL A 402 29.48 7.45 12.11
CA VAL A 402 30.58 8.44 12.20
C VAL A 402 31.21 8.67 10.83
N ARG A 403 31.49 7.57 10.10
CA ARG A 403 32.00 7.60 8.73
C ARG A 403 31.08 8.39 7.79
N GLU A 404 29.79 8.03 7.75
CA GLU A 404 28.81 8.77 6.95
C GLU A 404 28.74 10.24 7.35
N HIS A 405 28.70 10.57 8.64
CA HIS A 405 28.57 11.94 9.10
C HIS A 405 29.75 12.81 8.66
N LYS A 406 30.97 12.28 8.74
CA LYS A 406 32.17 12.95 8.22
C LYS A 406 32.04 13.26 6.72
N MET A 407 31.62 12.28 5.92
CA MET A 407 31.40 12.45 4.48
C MET A 407 30.18 13.30 4.10
N ALA A 408 29.15 13.33 4.94
CA ALA A 408 27.87 13.98 4.65
C ALA A 408 27.83 15.46 5.08
N SER A 409 28.64 15.86 6.07
CA SER A 409 28.68 17.23 6.62
C SER A 409 28.89 18.34 5.57
N THR A 410 29.39 17.95 4.39
CA THR A 410 29.76 18.83 3.28
C THR A 410 28.91 18.63 2.01
N ASN A 411 28.12 17.53 1.91
CA ASN A 411 27.29 17.18 0.73
C ASN A 411 25.77 17.14 1.00
N ARG A 412 25.32 16.98 2.26
CA ARG A 412 23.89 16.98 2.61
C ARG A 412 23.33 18.40 2.61
N HIS A 413 22.87 18.85 1.45
CA HIS A 413 21.89 19.93 1.39
C HIS A 413 20.56 19.39 1.92
N THR A 414 20.37 19.43 3.24
CA THR A 414 19.04 19.20 3.82
C THR A 414 18.13 20.26 3.25
N ASN A 415 17.13 19.83 2.47
CA ASN A 415 16.16 20.75 1.91
C ASN A 415 15.53 21.51 3.10
N PRO A 416 15.60 22.85 3.14
CA PRO A 416 15.20 23.63 4.32
C PRO A 416 13.73 23.41 4.68
N ASN A 417 12.95 22.87 3.74
CA ASN A 417 11.56 22.48 3.92
C ASN A 417 11.34 21.04 4.45
N HIS A 418 12.37 20.34 4.94
CA HIS A 418 12.24 19.01 5.55
C HIS A 418 12.63 19.01 7.02
N VAL A 419 12.07 18.08 7.78
CA VAL A 419 12.35 17.92 9.20
C VAL A 419 12.18 16.46 9.63
N SER A 420 13.01 16.01 10.57
CA SER A 420 12.97 14.66 11.12
C SER A 420 11.85 14.54 12.17
N ILE A 421 10.90 13.63 11.94
CA ILE A 421 9.73 13.41 12.79
C ILE A 421 9.66 11.95 13.23
N HIS A 422 9.43 11.72 14.52
CA HIS A 422 9.19 10.39 15.08
C HIS A 422 7.79 9.88 14.70
N ARG A 423 7.66 8.59 14.44
CA ARG A 423 6.41 7.94 14.03
C ARG A 423 5.99 6.86 15.01
N VAL A 424 4.68 6.66 15.13
CA VAL A 424 4.07 5.62 15.96
C VAL A 424 2.94 4.93 15.22
N GLN A 425 2.90 3.62 15.32
CA GLN A 425 1.87 2.77 14.74
C GLN A 425 1.09 2.09 15.86
N VAL A 426 -0.21 2.38 15.91
CA VAL A 426 -1.14 1.84 16.90
C VAL A 426 -1.93 0.72 16.24
N THR A 427 -1.79 -0.49 16.78
CA THR A 427 -2.55 -1.66 16.34
C THR A 427 -3.50 -2.11 17.45
N PRO A 428 -4.43 -3.05 17.15
CA PRO A 428 -5.23 -3.72 18.17
C PRO A 428 -4.39 -4.19 19.38
N CYS A 429 -3.28 -4.89 19.13
CA CYS A 429 -2.48 -5.53 20.19
C CYS A 429 -1.35 -4.65 20.78
N GLY A 430 -0.83 -3.66 20.04
CA GLY A 430 0.41 -2.97 20.45
C GLY A 430 0.56 -1.53 19.98
N ILE A 431 1.65 -0.89 20.43
CA ILE A 431 2.13 0.41 19.93
C ILE A 431 3.58 0.20 19.49
N TYR A 432 3.85 0.43 18.20
CA TYR A 432 5.18 0.26 17.60
C TYR A 432 5.79 1.62 17.32
N LEU A 433 7.08 1.76 17.66
CA LEU A 433 7.80 3.02 17.53
C LEU A 433 8.71 2.99 16.29
N ASP A 434 8.78 4.11 15.58
CA ASP A 434 9.64 4.22 14.40
C ASP A 434 10.17 5.63 14.13
N GLY A 435 11.12 5.74 13.21
CA GLY A 435 11.80 6.99 12.88
C GLY A 435 12.93 7.37 13.85
N PRO A 436 13.35 8.65 13.86
CA PRO A 436 12.72 9.76 13.15
C PRO A 436 13.00 9.75 11.63
N TYR A 437 12.02 10.21 10.83
CA TYR A 437 12.10 10.22 9.37
C TYR A 437 11.88 11.62 8.80
N MET A 438 12.51 11.91 7.65
CA MET A 438 12.36 13.18 6.98
C MET A 438 10.93 13.35 6.45
N GLU A 439 10.25 14.40 6.90
CA GLU A 439 8.95 14.81 6.40
C GLU A 439 9.01 16.25 5.88
N SER A 440 8.21 16.53 4.85
CA SER A 440 8.01 17.90 4.37
C SER A 440 7.32 18.74 5.45
N LYS A 441 7.86 19.93 5.73
CA LYS A 441 7.31 20.82 6.75
C LYS A 441 5.93 21.32 6.32
N ASN A 442 4.97 21.21 7.23
CA ASN A 442 3.70 21.94 7.16
C ASN A 442 3.81 23.27 7.92
N ARG A 443 2.73 24.06 7.95
CA ARG A 443 2.73 25.36 8.63
C ARG A 443 3.09 25.28 10.11
N VAL A 444 2.58 24.25 10.80
CA VAL A 444 2.82 24.04 12.24
C VAL A 444 4.30 23.71 12.47
N LEU A 445 4.85 22.77 11.71
CA LEU A 445 6.26 22.39 11.81
C LEU A 445 7.22 23.52 11.42
N ARG A 446 6.83 24.39 10.47
CA ARG A 446 7.62 25.60 10.14
C ARG A 446 7.64 26.58 11.30
N ARG A 447 6.51 26.81 11.97
CA ARG A 447 6.40 27.75 13.09
C ARG A 447 7.15 27.29 14.33
N TYR A 448 7.16 25.99 14.60
CA TYR A 448 7.79 25.40 15.80
C TYR A 448 9.02 24.56 15.44
N ALA A 449 9.82 25.00 14.47
CA ALA A 449 10.93 24.23 13.91
C ALA A 449 11.99 23.82 14.96
N ASN A 450 12.16 24.60 16.02
CA ASN A 450 13.12 24.32 17.10
C ASN A 450 12.60 23.29 18.13
N HIS A 451 11.34 22.87 18.03
CA HIS A 451 10.69 21.96 19.00
C HIS A 451 10.09 20.73 18.31
N VAL A 452 10.64 20.32 17.17
CA VAL A 452 10.08 19.24 16.34
C VAL A 452 10.05 17.88 17.05
N ASP A 453 10.95 17.64 18.00
CA ASP A 453 10.96 16.45 18.87
C ASP A 453 9.76 16.37 19.84
N HIS A 454 8.96 17.44 19.92
CA HIS A 454 7.68 17.44 20.63
C HIS A 454 6.51 17.07 19.74
N PHE A 455 6.70 16.88 18.44
CA PHE A 455 5.66 16.46 17.51
C PHE A 455 5.83 14.98 17.14
N LEU A 456 4.71 14.29 17.01
CA LEU A 456 4.67 12.86 16.76
C LEU A 456 3.62 12.54 15.70
N ARG A 457 4.01 11.76 14.70
CA ARG A 457 3.09 11.25 13.67
C ARG A 457 2.53 9.91 14.13
N VAL A 458 1.22 9.78 14.25
CA VAL A 458 0.55 8.57 14.75
C VAL A 458 -0.35 7.98 13.66
N GLU A 459 -0.24 6.68 13.43
CA GLU A 459 -1.00 5.91 12.43
C GLU A 459 -1.78 4.78 13.10
N PHE A 460 -3.03 4.56 12.68
CA PHE A 460 -3.89 3.48 13.19
C PHE A 460 -4.10 2.41 12.14
N MET A 461 -3.86 1.14 12.48
CA MET A 461 -3.82 0.03 11.52
C MET A 461 -3.99 -1.34 12.18
N ASP A 462 -4.18 -2.38 11.38
CA ASP A 462 -4.13 -3.81 11.78
C ASP A 462 -2.66 -4.27 11.88
N GLU A 463 -2.40 -5.35 12.62
CA GLU A 463 -1.08 -5.99 12.78
C GLU A 463 -0.41 -6.36 11.44
N SER A 464 -1.21 -6.50 10.37
CA SER A 464 -0.74 -6.87 9.04
C SER A 464 -0.25 -5.70 8.19
N GLY A 465 -0.38 -4.44 8.64
CA GLY A 465 -0.09 -3.30 7.78
C GLY A 465 -1.31 -2.61 7.16
N ASP A 466 -2.47 -3.26 7.20
CA ASP A 466 -3.68 -2.80 6.51
C ASP A 466 -4.63 -2.05 7.46
N PRO A 467 -5.57 -1.24 6.96
CA PRO A 467 -6.65 -0.72 7.79
C PRO A 467 -7.46 -1.85 8.43
N VAL A 468 -7.93 -1.66 9.66
CA VAL A 468 -8.81 -2.62 10.34
C VAL A 468 -10.11 -2.76 9.52
N ARG A 469 -10.30 -3.94 8.91
CA ARG A 469 -11.45 -4.20 8.03
C ARG A 469 -12.66 -4.66 8.83
N TYR A 470 -13.85 -4.40 8.29
CA TYR A 470 -15.10 -4.98 8.78
C TYR A 470 -15.04 -6.50 8.73
N ASP A 471 -15.33 -7.17 9.85
CA ASP A 471 -15.54 -8.62 9.90
C ASP A 471 -17.02 -8.93 10.19
N PRO A 472 -17.76 -9.60 9.28
CA PRO A 472 -19.15 -9.98 9.53
C PRO A 472 -19.32 -11.00 10.67
N ARG A 473 -18.23 -11.67 11.11
CA ARG A 473 -18.26 -12.70 12.16
C ARG A 473 -17.88 -12.17 13.54
N ALA A 474 -17.27 -10.99 13.61
CA ALA A 474 -16.77 -10.44 14.87
C ALA A 474 -17.10 -8.96 15.03
N SER A 475 -17.49 -8.54 16.24
CA SER A 475 -17.53 -7.12 16.56
C SER A 475 -16.11 -6.59 16.62
N ILE A 476 -15.89 -5.43 15.99
CA ILE A 476 -14.62 -4.69 16.00
C ILE A 476 -14.74 -3.41 16.84
N ASP A 477 -15.88 -3.22 17.51
CA ASP A 477 -16.19 -1.96 18.20
C ASP A 477 -15.21 -1.69 19.35
N LEU A 478 -14.74 -2.73 20.07
CA LEU A 478 -13.72 -2.56 21.11
C LEU A 478 -12.42 -1.98 20.55
N ILE A 479 -12.04 -2.35 19.33
CA ILE A 479 -10.83 -1.82 18.70
C ILE A 479 -10.98 -0.32 18.41
N PHE A 480 -12.10 0.11 17.84
CA PHE A 480 -12.30 1.52 17.52
C PHE A 480 -12.64 2.37 18.75
N GLN A 481 -13.64 1.95 19.53
CA GLN A 481 -14.24 2.74 20.61
C GLN A 481 -13.48 2.65 21.94
N GLN A 482 -12.72 1.59 22.19
CA GLN A 482 -11.90 1.49 23.40
C GLN A 482 -10.41 1.68 23.08
N ARG A 483 -9.83 0.86 22.19
CA ARG A 483 -8.38 0.89 21.93
C ARG A 483 -7.94 2.17 21.20
N PHE A 484 -8.44 2.43 19.99
CA PHE A 484 -7.99 3.58 19.19
C PHE A 484 -8.47 4.91 19.77
N LYS A 485 -9.76 5.00 20.13
CA LYS A 485 -10.33 6.18 20.81
C LYS A 485 -9.64 6.44 22.15
N GLY A 486 -9.33 5.41 22.92
CA GLY A 486 -8.60 5.52 24.19
C GLY A 486 -7.21 6.15 24.00
N VAL A 487 -6.45 5.70 23.00
CA VAL A 487 -5.15 6.30 22.67
C VAL A 487 -5.28 7.77 22.25
N LEU A 488 -6.28 8.12 21.43
CA LEU A 488 -6.52 9.49 21.01
C LEU A 488 -6.88 10.42 22.19
N LYS A 489 -7.67 9.94 23.14
CA LYS A 489 -8.10 10.72 24.32
C LYS A 489 -7.01 10.84 25.39
N ASN A 490 -6.35 9.73 25.69
CA ASN A 490 -5.43 9.65 26.83
C ASN A 490 -4.00 10.07 26.47
N GLY A 491 -3.64 10.01 25.18
CA GLY A 491 -2.28 10.24 24.72
C GLY A 491 -1.38 9.01 24.82
N ILE A 492 -0.11 9.18 24.44
CA ILE A 492 0.90 8.11 24.47
C ILE A 492 2.11 8.61 25.27
N ASN A 493 2.55 7.81 26.24
CA ASN A 493 3.77 8.09 27.02
C ASN A 493 4.97 7.44 26.33
N ILE A 494 5.90 8.26 25.86
CA ILE A 494 7.11 7.82 25.17
C ILE A 494 8.29 8.57 25.75
N ALA A 495 9.29 7.83 26.23
CA ALA A 495 10.55 8.36 26.76
C ALA A 495 10.34 9.50 27.77
N GLY A 496 9.43 9.30 28.72
CA GLY A 496 9.09 10.29 29.76
C GLY A 496 8.25 11.48 29.30
N ARG A 497 7.85 11.56 28.02
CA ARG A 497 6.97 12.61 27.50
C ARG A 497 5.58 12.05 27.20
N LYS A 498 4.54 12.81 27.54
CA LYS A 498 3.15 12.52 27.18
C LYS A 498 2.78 13.28 25.91
N PHE A 499 2.50 12.55 24.84
CA PHE A 499 2.03 13.09 23.57
C PHE A 499 0.50 13.07 23.53
N GLU A 500 -0.12 14.20 23.22
CA GLU A 500 -1.58 14.36 23.16
C GLU A 500 -2.05 14.71 21.74
N PHE A 501 -3.28 14.31 21.40
CA PHE A 501 -3.85 14.54 20.08
C PHE A 501 -3.88 16.03 19.70
N LEU A 502 -3.33 16.37 18.53
CA LEU A 502 -3.25 17.72 18.01
C LEU A 502 -4.19 17.96 16.81
N GLY A 503 -4.18 17.09 15.81
CA GLY A 503 -5.02 17.27 14.61
C GLY A 503 -4.59 16.44 13.41
N PHE A 504 -5.33 16.54 12.30
CA PHE A 504 -5.06 15.77 11.09
C PHE A 504 -5.47 16.55 9.84
N SER A 505 -4.75 16.37 8.72
CA SER A 505 -5.16 16.87 7.41
C SER A 505 -6.20 15.96 6.74
N HIS A 506 -6.82 16.41 5.65
CA HIS A 506 -7.75 15.59 4.87
C HIS A 506 -7.13 14.29 4.33
N SER A 507 -5.89 14.37 3.84
CA SER A 507 -5.13 13.17 3.42
C SER A 507 -4.83 12.26 4.61
N SER A 508 -4.49 12.85 5.77
CA SER A 508 -4.21 12.10 6.99
C SER A 508 -5.43 11.33 7.49
N LEU A 509 -6.62 11.93 7.43
CA LEU A 509 -7.88 11.27 7.79
C LEU A 509 -8.14 10.01 6.93
N ARG A 510 -7.93 10.10 5.61
CA ARG A 510 -8.11 8.98 4.67
C ARG A 510 -7.07 7.89 4.86
N SER A 511 -5.85 8.24 5.28
CA SER A 511 -4.80 7.28 5.61
C SER A 511 -4.82 6.81 7.07
N GLN A 512 -5.81 7.23 7.88
CA GLN A 512 -5.91 6.90 9.31
C GLN A 512 -4.67 7.36 10.12
N THR A 513 -4.12 8.52 9.77
CA THR A 513 -2.98 9.16 10.42
C THR A 513 -3.36 10.49 11.07
N CYS A 514 -2.63 10.91 12.09
CA CYS A 514 -2.80 12.20 12.75
C CYS A 514 -1.51 12.67 13.46
N TRP A 515 -1.54 13.90 13.95
CA TRP A 515 -0.47 14.53 14.71
C TRP A 515 -0.79 14.53 16.19
N PHE A 516 0.22 14.23 17.00
CA PHE A 516 0.24 14.42 18.44
C PHE A 516 1.35 15.40 18.82
N VAL A 517 1.22 16.03 19.98
CA VAL A 517 2.21 16.97 20.52
C VAL A 517 2.42 16.76 22.02
N ALA A 518 3.67 16.80 22.47
CA ALA A 518 4.04 16.87 23.89
C ALA A 518 4.24 18.35 24.29
N PRO A 519 3.83 18.79 25.50
CA PRO A 519 3.98 20.17 25.92
C PRO A 519 5.44 20.66 25.89
N PHE A 520 5.66 21.93 25.53
CA PHE A 520 6.98 22.58 25.55
C PHE A 520 6.86 24.08 25.83
N TYR A 521 7.94 24.70 26.28
CA TYR A 521 8.02 26.15 26.44
C TYR A 521 8.79 26.77 25.27
N ALA A 522 8.27 27.88 24.74
CA ALA A 522 8.98 28.75 23.81
C ALA A 522 8.64 30.20 24.14
N ASP A 523 9.65 31.08 24.19
CA ASP A 523 9.49 32.51 24.53
C ASP A 523 8.71 32.75 25.85
N GLY A 524 8.90 31.87 26.84
CA GLY A 524 8.21 31.94 28.13
C GLY A 524 6.74 31.48 28.12
N ILE A 525 6.21 31.02 26.98
CA ILE A 525 4.84 30.55 26.81
C ILE A 525 4.79 29.03 26.75
N LEU A 526 3.86 28.42 27.48
CA LEU A 526 3.59 26.97 27.40
C LEU A 526 2.76 26.63 26.16
N TYR A 527 3.36 25.90 25.23
CA TYR A 527 2.73 25.35 24.05
C TYR A 527 2.25 23.91 24.30
N ASN A 528 0.97 23.67 24.04
CA ASN A 528 0.32 22.35 24.05
C ASN A 528 -0.68 22.29 22.89
N ALA A 529 -1.43 21.19 22.75
CA ALA A 529 -2.39 21.03 21.65
C ALA A 529 -3.38 22.19 21.55
N THR A 530 -3.93 22.65 22.69
CA THR A 530 -4.92 23.73 22.74
C THR A 530 -4.32 25.07 22.33
N THR A 531 -3.19 25.47 22.91
CA THR A 531 -2.56 26.77 22.62
C THR A 531 -2.00 26.82 21.20
N ILE A 532 -1.49 25.70 20.68
CA ILE A 532 -1.08 25.60 19.27
C ILE A 532 -2.27 25.85 18.36
N ILE A 533 -3.41 25.18 18.57
CA ILE A 533 -4.62 25.35 17.73
C ILE A 533 -5.13 26.79 17.78
N GLN A 534 -5.18 27.41 18.97
CA GLN A 534 -5.61 28.80 19.14
C GLN A 534 -4.74 29.78 18.33
N ASN A 535 -3.44 29.49 18.22
CA ASN A 535 -2.49 30.30 17.46
C ASN A 535 -2.57 30.10 15.93
N LEU A 536 -3.31 29.10 15.45
CA LEU A 536 -3.48 28.84 14.01
C LEU A 536 -4.59 29.68 13.36
N GLY A 537 -5.58 30.10 14.15
CA GLY A 537 -6.73 30.87 13.67
C GLY A 537 -7.92 30.78 14.63
N ARG A 538 -9.02 31.44 14.27
CA ARG A 538 -10.26 31.43 15.04
C ARG A 538 -11.23 30.39 14.48
N PHE A 539 -11.65 29.46 15.32
CA PHE A 539 -12.53 28.33 14.96
C PHE A 539 -13.82 28.28 15.79
N ASP A 540 -13.97 29.21 16.74
CA ASP A 540 -15.08 29.36 17.69
C ASP A 540 -16.46 29.50 17.02
N HIS A 541 -16.50 30.02 15.81
CA HIS A 541 -17.72 30.16 15.01
C HIS A 541 -18.18 28.86 14.31
N ILE A 542 -17.40 27.77 14.41
CA ILE A 542 -17.69 26.50 13.74
C ILE A 542 -18.19 25.48 14.76
N ASN A 543 -19.49 25.21 14.74
CA ASN A 543 -20.10 24.24 15.67
C ASN A 543 -20.17 22.80 15.10
N SER A 544 -19.56 22.54 13.95
CA SER A 544 -19.49 21.19 13.36
C SER A 544 -18.10 20.58 13.57
N PRO A 545 -17.98 19.44 14.28
CA PRO A 545 -16.68 18.82 14.56
C PRO A 545 -15.89 18.46 13.30
N ALA A 546 -16.56 17.90 12.28
CA ALA A 546 -15.93 17.52 11.04
C ALA A 546 -15.38 18.72 10.26
N LYS A 547 -16.18 19.79 10.15
CA LYS A 547 -15.78 21.01 9.47
C LYS A 547 -14.65 21.73 10.20
N GLN A 548 -14.74 21.83 11.53
CA GLN A 548 -13.67 22.44 12.33
C GLN A 548 -12.38 21.65 12.23
N ALA A 549 -12.45 20.31 12.32
CA ALA A 549 -11.31 19.44 12.10
C ALA A 549 -10.72 19.63 10.69
N ALA A 550 -11.54 19.76 9.66
CA ALA A 550 -11.09 20.01 8.29
C ALA A 550 -10.39 21.39 8.14
N ARG A 551 -10.85 22.42 8.88
CA ARG A 551 -10.23 23.76 8.89
C ARG A 551 -8.92 23.78 9.63
N ILE A 552 -8.85 23.20 10.83
CA ILE A 552 -7.60 22.96 11.55
C ILE A 552 -6.64 22.15 10.68
N GLY A 553 -7.14 21.08 10.06
CA GLY A 553 -6.40 20.18 9.19
C GLY A 553 -5.71 20.83 7.98
N GLN A 554 -6.21 21.98 7.52
CA GLN A 554 -5.61 22.67 6.38
C GLN A 554 -4.21 23.23 6.70
N THR A 555 -3.90 23.51 7.97
CA THR A 555 -2.58 23.97 8.41
C THR A 555 -1.55 22.84 8.52
N PHE A 556 -2.01 21.60 8.56
CA PHE A 556 -1.18 20.38 8.57
C PHE A 556 -0.93 19.83 7.16
N SER A 557 -1.33 20.57 6.11
CA SER A 557 -1.05 20.17 4.74
C SER A 557 0.42 20.41 4.41
N GLU A 558 1.04 19.45 3.72
CA GLU A 558 2.38 19.60 3.17
C GLU A 558 2.40 20.70 2.10
N THR A 559 3.41 21.56 2.16
CA THR A 559 3.57 22.73 1.30
C THR A 559 5.00 22.78 0.80
N LEU A 560 5.23 23.01 -0.48
CA LEU A 560 6.54 22.94 -1.12
C LEU A 560 7.45 24.13 -0.75
N THR A 561 6.85 25.31 -0.68
CA THR A 561 7.51 26.60 -0.44
C THR A 561 6.58 27.49 0.36
N SER A 562 7.15 28.37 1.20
CA SER A 562 6.44 29.37 2.00
C SER A 562 7.07 30.73 1.72
N ILE A 563 6.34 31.63 1.07
CA ILE A 563 6.84 32.93 0.63
C ILE A 563 6.21 34.02 1.49
N PRO A 564 6.99 34.78 2.27
CA PRO A 564 6.46 35.86 3.09
C PRO A 564 5.96 37.00 2.21
N ILE A 565 4.81 37.54 2.54
CA ILE A 565 4.22 38.71 1.88
C ILE A 565 3.66 39.70 2.90
N SER A 566 3.54 40.96 2.50
CA SER A 566 2.81 41.98 3.29
C SER A 566 1.30 41.69 3.26
N GLU A 567 0.61 41.99 4.36
CA GLU A 567 -0.86 41.95 4.38
C GLU A 567 -1.48 42.99 3.43
N GLU A 568 -0.79 44.12 3.23
CA GLU A 568 -1.27 45.25 2.44
C GLU A 568 -1.48 44.92 0.95
N ILE A 569 -0.79 43.89 0.44
CA ILE A 569 -0.93 43.47 -0.96
C ILE A 569 -2.12 42.52 -1.17
N ILE A 570 -2.79 42.09 -0.08
CA ILE A 570 -3.93 41.18 -0.13
C ILE A 570 -5.22 41.98 -0.25
N SER A 571 -6.00 41.71 -1.29
CA SER A 571 -7.33 42.28 -1.48
C SER A 571 -8.38 41.16 -1.56
N VAL A 572 -9.59 41.43 -1.04
CA VAL A 572 -10.70 40.48 -1.11
C VAL A 572 -11.80 41.07 -1.99
N VAL A 573 -12.10 40.41 -3.10
CA VAL A 573 -13.15 40.79 -4.05
C VAL A 573 -14.33 39.83 -3.98
N GLN A 574 -15.54 40.30 -4.34
CA GLN A 574 -16.74 39.47 -4.28
C GLN A 574 -16.66 38.27 -5.23
N ASP A 575 -17.25 37.14 -4.83
CA ASP A 575 -17.40 36.00 -5.72
C ASP A 575 -18.29 36.33 -6.92
N VAL A 576 -17.96 35.76 -8.09
CA VAL A 576 -18.79 35.85 -9.29
C VAL A 576 -19.95 34.88 -9.13
N LYS A 577 -21.14 35.43 -8.86
CA LYS A 577 -22.36 34.64 -8.63
C LYS A 577 -23.41 34.91 -9.70
N ARG A 578 -24.04 33.85 -10.20
CA ARG A 578 -25.20 33.90 -11.09
C ARG A 578 -26.14 32.75 -10.73
N ASN A 579 -27.44 32.98 -10.72
CA ASN A 579 -28.46 31.94 -10.46
C ASN A 579 -28.16 31.07 -9.21
N ASP A 580 -27.77 31.71 -8.10
CA ASP A 580 -27.37 31.06 -6.84
C ASP A 580 -26.18 30.08 -6.94
N ARG A 581 -25.41 30.15 -8.03
CA ARG A 581 -24.17 29.39 -8.24
C ARG A 581 -22.96 30.32 -8.23
N VAL A 582 -21.83 29.79 -7.77
CA VAL A 582 -20.57 30.52 -7.63
C VAL A 582 -19.62 30.06 -8.72
N PHE A 583 -19.36 30.91 -9.72
CA PHE A 583 -18.48 30.62 -10.85
C PHE A 583 -16.99 30.75 -10.48
N SER A 584 -16.70 31.50 -9.42
CA SER A 584 -15.35 31.75 -8.90
C SER A 584 -15.01 30.92 -7.64
N ASP A 585 -15.71 29.80 -7.39
CA ASP A 585 -15.57 29.05 -6.13
C ASP A 585 -14.14 28.52 -5.95
N GLY A 586 -13.37 29.16 -5.07
CA GLY A 586 -12.01 28.74 -4.75
C GLY A 586 -10.90 29.31 -5.64
N VAL A 587 -11.16 30.30 -6.50
CA VAL A 587 -10.12 30.88 -7.39
C VAL A 587 -9.95 32.39 -7.22
N GLY A 588 -8.69 32.85 -7.31
CA GLY A 588 -8.27 34.24 -7.28
C GLY A 588 -7.15 34.54 -8.29
N THR A 589 -6.50 35.69 -8.15
CA THR A 589 -5.43 36.13 -9.07
C THR A 589 -4.21 36.70 -8.37
N ILE A 590 -3.08 36.71 -9.06
CA ILE A 590 -1.84 37.35 -8.63
C ILE A 590 -1.29 38.28 -9.71
N SER A 591 -0.60 39.34 -9.31
CA SER A 591 0.11 40.22 -10.23
C SER A 591 1.42 39.60 -10.76
N PRO A 592 2.00 40.12 -11.86
CA PRO A 592 3.31 39.70 -12.33
C PRO A 592 4.40 39.79 -11.24
N SER A 593 4.40 40.83 -10.40
CA SER A 593 5.39 41.02 -9.34
C SER A 593 5.35 39.89 -8.31
N VAL A 594 4.16 39.52 -7.82
CA VAL A 594 4.00 38.39 -6.89
C VAL A 594 4.39 37.07 -7.55
N MET A 595 4.06 36.88 -8.83
CA MET A 595 4.50 35.72 -9.59
C MET A 595 6.03 35.64 -9.70
N TYR A 596 6.73 36.75 -9.93
CA TYR A 596 8.19 36.80 -9.93
C TYR A 596 8.79 36.50 -8.55
N MET A 597 8.16 36.94 -7.46
CA MET A 597 8.55 36.55 -6.10
C MET A 597 8.45 35.03 -5.93
N ILE A 598 7.34 34.42 -6.36
CA ILE A 598 7.19 32.96 -6.33
C ILE A 598 8.27 32.30 -7.17
N TRP A 599 8.53 32.78 -8.39
CA TRP A 599 9.56 32.23 -9.26
C TRP A 599 10.95 32.34 -8.65
N LYS A 600 11.31 33.38 -7.92
CA LYS A 600 12.65 33.50 -7.32
C LYS A 600 12.96 32.32 -6.39
N ASP A 601 12.01 31.95 -5.55
CA ASP A 601 12.18 30.85 -4.59
C ASP A 601 11.90 29.48 -5.23
N TYR A 602 11.05 29.44 -6.26
CA TYR A 602 10.62 28.23 -6.95
C TYR A 602 11.57 27.78 -8.07
N SER A 603 12.22 28.73 -8.79
CA SER A 603 12.99 28.49 -10.03
C SER A 603 14.37 27.88 -9.83
N LEU A 604 14.88 27.78 -8.60
CA LEU A 604 16.11 27.03 -8.33
C LEU A 604 15.94 25.51 -8.57
N ARG A 605 14.72 25.03 -8.89
CA ARG A 605 14.38 23.60 -8.95
C ARG A 605 13.77 23.11 -10.28
N THR A 606 13.32 23.99 -11.17
CA THR A 606 12.62 23.59 -12.41
C THR A 606 12.95 24.48 -13.61
N MET A 607 13.15 23.89 -14.80
CA MET A 607 13.39 24.65 -16.03
C MET A 607 12.17 25.43 -16.54
N VAL A 608 10.95 25.00 -16.18
CA VAL A 608 9.69 25.67 -16.58
C VAL A 608 9.16 26.52 -15.42
N LYS A 609 8.77 27.76 -15.72
CA LYS A 609 8.23 28.73 -14.76
C LYS A 609 6.70 28.76 -14.82
N PRO A 610 5.97 28.26 -13.80
CA PRO A 610 4.51 28.10 -13.84
C PRO A 610 3.74 29.43 -13.73
N THR A 611 2.54 29.50 -14.30
CA THR A 611 1.66 30.71 -14.27
C THR A 611 0.38 30.54 -13.46
N VAL A 612 0.12 29.33 -12.96
CA VAL A 612 -1.02 28.99 -12.10
C VAL A 612 -0.53 28.19 -10.89
N PHE A 613 -1.09 28.49 -9.72
CA PHE A 613 -0.65 27.94 -8.44
C PHE A 613 -1.83 27.55 -7.57
N GLN A 614 -1.74 26.37 -6.95
CA GLN A 614 -2.60 26.03 -5.81
C GLN A 614 -1.93 26.53 -4.54
N ILE A 615 -2.63 27.35 -3.77
CA ILE A 615 -2.07 28.04 -2.60
C ILE A 615 -2.86 27.78 -1.32
N ARG A 616 -2.16 27.94 -0.20
CA ARG A 616 -2.74 28.19 1.12
C ARG A 616 -2.12 29.47 1.66
N ILE A 617 -2.93 30.32 2.27
CA ILE A 617 -2.46 31.55 2.93
C ILE A 617 -3.39 31.87 4.09
N ALA A 618 -2.85 31.95 5.31
CA ALA A 618 -3.64 32.18 6.50
C ALA A 618 -4.85 31.21 6.56
N GLY A 619 -6.08 31.72 6.64
CA GLY A 619 -7.31 30.93 6.59
C GLY A 619 -7.84 30.61 5.19
N ALA A 620 -7.20 31.09 4.12
CA ALA A 620 -7.62 30.91 2.74
C ALA A 620 -6.95 29.72 2.04
N LYS A 621 -7.70 29.09 1.12
CA LYS A 621 -7.25 27.99 0.24
C LYS A 621 -7.88 28.17 -1.14
N GLY A 622 -7.10 27.98 -2.20
CA GLY A 622 -7.62 27.96 -3.56
C GLY A 622 -6.57 27.94 -4.67
N MET A 623 -7.00 28.16 -5.90
CA MET A 623 -6.14 28.43 -7.04
C MET A 623 -5.90 29.94 -7.21
N VAL A 624 -4.72 30.31 -7.68
CA VAL A 624 -4.43 31.65 -8.20
C VAL A 624 -3.77 31.57 -9.56
N SER A 625 -4.21 32.42 -10.49
CA SER A 625 -3.63 32.58 -11.82
C SER A 625 -2.98 33.95 -11.97
N LEU A 626 -2.00 34.05 -12.86
CA LEU A 626 -1.49 35.34 -13.30
C LEU A 626 -2.59 36.18 -13.94
N ASP A 627 -2.78 37.40 -13.45
CA ASP A 627 -3.53 38.44 -14.14
C ASP A 627 -2.60 39.63 -14.43
N SER A 628 -2.19 39.77 -15.69
CA SER A 628 -1.27 40.83 -16.12
C SER A 628 -1.87 42.23 -16.06
N ARG A 629 -3.18 42.36 -15.79
CA ARG A 629 -3.85 43.66 -15.60
C ARG A 629 -3.58 44.22 -14.20
N ASN A 630 -3.27 43.36 -13.22
CA ASN A 630 -2.98 43.77 -11.86
C ASN A 630 -1.61 44.47 -11.77
N LYS A 631 -1.60 45.70 -11.26
CA LYS A 631 -0.37 46.51 -11.08
C LYS A 631 0.21 46.34 -9.68
N GLY A 632 1.52 46.55 -9.55
CA GLY A 632 2.23 46.44 -8.26
C GLY A 632 2.26 45.02 -7.71
N GLU A 633 2.51 44.89 -6.42
CA GLU A 633 2.36 43.62 -5.68
C GLU A 633 0.89 43.47 -5.28
N SER A 634 0.22 42.44 -5.79
CA SER A 634 -1.20 42.23 -5.52
C SER A 634 -1.56 40.74 -5.53
N LEU A 635 -2.25 40.32 -4.48
CA LEU A 635 -2.90 39.02 -4.34
C LEU A 635 -4.40 39.26 -4.13
N VAL A 636 -5.22 38.75 -5.05
CA VAL A 636 -6.67 38.91 -5.02
C VAL A 636 -7.30 37.60 -4.56
N LEU A 637 -7.95 37.64 -3.41
CA LEU A 637 -8.70 36.52 -2.82
C LEU A 637 -10.22 36.78 -2.93
N ARG A 638 -11.02 35.73 -2.70
CA ARG A 638 -12.49 35.80 -2.68
C ARG A 638 -13.08 35.18 -1.41
N PRO A 639 -14.30 35.54 -0.99
CA PRO A 639 -14.96 34.96 0.18
C PRO A 639 -15.01 33.42 0.14
N SER A 640 -15.29 32.83 -1.02
CA SER A 640 -15.26 31.37 -1.22
C SER A 640 -13.91 30.74 -0.84
N MET A 641 -12.79 31.46 -0.96
CA MET A 641 -11.45 30.96 -0.62
C MET A 641 -11.18 30.99 0.88
N ILE A 642 -11.75 31.95 1.62
CA ILE A 642 -11.47 32.20 3.04
C ILE A 642 -12.29 31.25 3.91
N LYS A 643 -11.63 30.28 4.55
CA LYS A 643 -12.32 29.19 5.26
C LYS A 643 -12.46 29.43 6.77
N PHE A 644 -11.61 30.30 7.35
CA PHE A 644 -11.70 30.80 8.72
C PHE A 644 -10.89 32.11 8.85
N PRO A 645 -11.20 32.97 9.83
CA PRO A 645 -10.41 34.17 10.10
C PRO A 645 -9.18 33.85 10.95
N VAL A 646 -8.11 34.64 10.76
CA VAL A 646 -6.91 34.61 11.62
C VAL A 646 -6.99 35.67 12.72
N THR A 647 -6.23 35.51 13.80
CA THR A 647 -6.15 36.46 14.92
C THR A 647 -5.30 37.69 14.57
N THR A 648 -5.54 38.82 15.23
CA THR A 648 -4.77 40.07 15.04
C THR A 648 -3.28 39.96 15.36
N SER A 649 -2.87 38.94 16.13
CA SER A 649 -1.46 38.63 16.47
C SER A 649 -0.77 37.72 15.43
N PHE A 650 -1.34 37.58 14.23
CA PHE A 650 -0.80 36.68 13.20
C PHE A 650 0.39 37.33 12.48
N ASN A 651 1.58 37.18 13.06
CA ASN A 651 2.79 37.92 12.66
C ASN A 651 3.38 37.58 11.27
N ALA A 652 2.80 36.67 10.47
CA ALA A 652 3.36 36.34 9.15
C ALA A 652 2.34 35.77 8.14
N TYR A 653 1.96 36.60 7.15
CA TYR A 653 1.26 36.14 5.94
C TYR A 653 2.25 35.48 4.98
N ASN A 654 2.03 34.19 4.72
CA ASN A 654 2.87 33.43 3.80
C ASN A 654 2.01 32.79 2.71
N ILE A 655 2.41 32.95 1.45
CA ILE A 655 1.88 32.15 0.35
C ILE A 655 2.55 30.78 0.41
N GLU A 656 1.76 29.76 0.67
CA GLU A 656 2.23 28.37 0.76
C GLU A 656 1.83 27.63 -0.52
N ILE A 657 2.81 27.26 -1.35
CA ILE A 657 2.56 26.59 -2.63
C ILE A 657 2.32 25.10 -2.40
N CYS A 658 1.19 24.62 -2.92
CA CYS A 658 0.73 23.24 -2.74
C CYS A 658 0.80 22.45 -4.06
N GLY A 659 0.67 23.14 -5.19
CA GLY A 659 0.74 22.61 -6.54
C GLY A 659 0.91 23.74 -7.55
N SER A 660 1.38 23.42 -8.75
CA SER A 660 1.56 24.42 -9.82
C SER A 660 1.53 23.80 -11.21
N GLY A 661 1.17 24.61 -12.22
CA GLY A 661 1.09 24.21 -13.62
C GLY A 661 2.44 24.07 -14.32
N ILE A 662 3.40 23.31 -13.76
CA ILE A 662 4.72 23.11 -14.39
C ILE A 662 4.63 22.32 -15.70
N ARG A 663 3.80 21.27 -15.73
CA ARG A 663 3.61 20.42 -16.90
C ARG A 663 2.15 20.05 -17.07
N SER A 664 1.73 19.86 -18.31
CA SER A 664 0.50 19.17 -18.63
C SER A 664 0.58 17.72 -18.13
N LEU A 665 -0.50 17.22 -17.53
CA LEU A 665 -0.52 15.86 -16.99
C LEU A 665 -1.13 14.92 -18.04
N PRO A 666 -0.51 13.76 -18.32
CA PRO A 666 -1.08 12.79 -19.24
C PRO A 666 -2.40 12.24 -18.70
N PHE A 667 -3.41 12.17 -19.55
CA PHE A 667 -4.70 11.58 -19.21
C PHE A 667 -4.67 10.06 -19.35
N PHE A 668 -5.29 9.39 -18.38
CA PHE A 668 -5.53 7.95 -18.40
C PHE A 668 -7.01 7.69 -18.18
N LEU A 669 -7.59 6.87 -19.04
CA LEU A 669 -8.86 6.21 -18.75
C LEU A 669 -8.73 5.38 -17.48
N ASN A 670 -9.85 5.20 -16.79
CA ASN A 670 -9.97 4.30 -15.66
C ASN A 670 -11.25 3.48 -15.82
N ALA A 671 -11.36 2.36 -15.10
CA ALA A 671 -12.48 1.44 -15.26
C ALA A 671 -13.87 2.10 -15.10
N GLN A 672 -13.99 3.08 -14.21
CA GLN A 672 -15.24 3.78 -13.95
C GLN A 672 -15.64 4.70 -15.11
N LEU A 673 -14.70 5.50 -15.61
CA LEU A 673 -14.94 6.37 -16.76
C LEU A 673 -15.15 5.58 -18.06
N ILE A 674 -14.43 4.48 -18.26
CA ILE A 674 -14.67 3.58 -19.41
C ILE A 674 -16.11 3.06 -19.37
N LYS A 675 -16.59 2.67 -18.18
CA LYS A 675 -17.96 2.16 -18.06
C LYS A 675 -19.00 3.23 -18.35
N ILE A 676 -18.79 4.47 -17.89
CA ILE A 676 -19.65 5.61 -18.23
C ILE A 676 -19.64 5.87 -19.74
N LEU A 677 -18.46 5.93 -20.37
CA LEU A 677 -18.35 6.19 -21.81
C LEU A 677 -18.97 5.07 -22.66
N GLU A 678 -18.84 3.80 -22.25
CA GLU A 678 -19.55 2.67 -22.88
C GLU A 678 -21.06 2.91 -22.88
N ASP A 679 -21.64 3.28 -21.73
CA ASP A 679 -23.08 3.50 -21.59
C ASP A 679 -23.55 4.79 -22.28
N LEU A 680 -22.69 5.79 -22.43
CA LEU A 680 -22.94 6.99 -23.25
C LEU A 680 -22.77 6.74 -24.76
N GLY A 681 -22.49 5.50 -25.17
CA GLY A 681 -22.50 5.06 -26.56
C GLY A 681 -21.16 5.11 -27.29
N VAL A 682 -20.04 5.23 -26.58
CA VAL A 682 -18.70 5.07 -27.18
C VAL A 682 -18.47 3.60 -27.55
N ASP A 683 -17.95 3.36 -28.75
CA ASP A 683 -17.74 2.00 -29.27
C ASP A 683 -16.66 1.25 -28.48
N GLY A 684 -16.99 0.03 -28.03
CA GLY A 684 -16.08 -0.85 -27.29
C GLY A 684 -14.72 -1.10 -27.98
N ASN A 685 -14.70 -1.11 -29.31
CA ASN A 685 -13.48 -1.33 -30.09
C ASN A 685 -12.45 -0.22 -29.93
N VAL A 686 -12.88 1.01 -29.59
CA VAL A 686 -11.97 2.13 -29.35
C VAL A 686 -11.10 1.84 -28.13
N PHE A 687 -11.71 1.37 -27.03
CA PHE A 687 -10.97 1.00 -25.81
C PHE A 687 -10.03 -0.19 -26.04
N LEU A 688 -10.51 -1.22 -26.77
CA LEU A 688 -9.69 -2.39 -27.12
C LEU A 688 -8.50 -2.00 -28.00
N LYS A 689 -8.68 -1.05 -28.93
CA LYS A 689 -7.59 -0.52 -29.76
C LYS A 689 -6.57 0.23 -28.90
N LEU A 690 -7.00 1.17 -28.06
CA LEU A 690 -6.11 1.91 -27.17
C LEU A 690 -5.32 0.99 -26.23
N GLN A 691 -5.96 -0.05 -25.69
CA GLN A 691 -5.28 -1.05 -24.87
C GLN A 691 -4.27 -1.87 -25.68
N ARG A 692 -4.65 -2.31 -26.90
CA ARG A 692 -3.75 -3.06 -27.79
C ARG A 692 -2.53 -2.23 -28.16
N ASP A 693 -2.71 -0.96 -28.51
CA ASP A 693 -1.64 -0.05 -28.87
C ASP A 693 -0.65 0.12 -27.70
N GLU A 694 -1.16 0.24 -26.46
CA GLU A 694 -0.32 0.29 -25.26
C GLU A 694 0.39 -1.04 -24.99
N ILE A 695 -0.26 -2.19 -25.18
CA ILE A 695 0.37 -3.52 -25.04
C ILE A 695 1.48 -3.71 -26.07
N LEU A 696 1.26 -3.30 -27.32
CA LEU A 696 2.28 -3.33 -28.39
C LEU A 696 3.47 -2.44 -28.03
N ARG A 697 3.20 -1.26 -27.47
CA ARG A 697 4.25 -0.37 -26.95
C ARG A 697 5.05 -1.04 -25.83
N LEU A 698 4.38 -1.72 -24.89
CA LEU A 698 5.05 -2.48 -23.82
C LEU A 698 5.90 -3.63 -24.37
N ARG A 699 5.41 -4.37 -25.38
CA ARG A 699 6.17 -5.46 -26.03
C ARG A 699 7.41 -4.93 -26.75
N ALA A 700 7.32 -3.78 -27.42
CA ALA A 700 8.42 -3.16 -28.14
C ALA A 700 9.61 -2.78 -27.23
N THR A 701 9.38 -2.58 -25.93
CA THR A 701 10.47 -2.32 -24.96
C THR A 701 11.43 -3.51 -24.77
N ALA A 702 11.04 -4.71 -25.19
CA ALA A 702 11.91 -5.89 -25.13
C ALA A 702 12.95 -5.94 -26.26
N THR A 703 12.65 -5.31 -27.41
CA THR A 703 13.45 -5.44 -28.63
C THR A 703 14.05 -4.12 -29.12
N SER A 704 13.52 -2.97 -28.70
CA SER A 704 14.03 -1.65 -29.08
C SER A 704 14.50 -0.86 -27.86
N THR A 705 15.80 -0.55 -27.82
CA THR A 705 16.44 0.30 -26.83
C THR A 705 15.79 1.68 -26.75
N THR A 706 15.57 2.33 -27.90
CA THR A 706 14.94 3.65 -27.98
C THR A 706 13.54 3.65 -27.37
N GLN A 707 12.74 2.61 -27.62
CA GLN A 707 11.40 2.47 -27.02
C GLN A 707 11.48 2.18 -25.51
N ALA A 708 12.44 1.37 -25.07
CA ALA A 708 12.69 1.10 -23.66
C ALA A 708 13.08 2.38 -22.89
N ALA A 709 14.01 3.17 -23.42
CA ALA A 709 14.41 4.45 -22.84
C ALA A 709 13.24 5.44 -22.75
N LYS A 710 12.51 5.64 -23.86
CA LYS A 710 11.32 6.51 -23.90
C LYS A 710 10.22 6.04 -22.95
N PHE A 711 10.02 4.73 -22.82
CA PHE A 711 9.06 4.17 -21.89
C PHE A 711 9.42 4.46 -20.42
N LEU A 712 10.70 4.33 -20.06
CA LEU A 712 11.16 4.67 -18.71
C LEU A 712 11.02 6.17 -18.40
N GLU A 713 11.31 7.05 -19.38
CA GLU A 713 11.08 8.49 -19.25
C GLU A 713 9.61 8.83 -19.00
N ASP A 714 8.71 8.29 -19.83
CA ASP A 714 7.27 8.53 -19.74
C ASP A 714 6.66 8.03 -18.43
N THR A 715 7.22 6.95 -17.86
CA THR A 715 6.70 6.33 -16.65
C THR A 715 7.19 7.01 -15.37
N ASN A 716 8.16 7.93 -15.46
CA ASN A 716 8.85 8.57 -14.32
C ASN A 716 9.33 7.54 -13.28
N ILE A 717 9.80 6.38 -13.75
CA ILE A 717 10.37 5.32 -12.91
C ILE A 717 11.90 5.39 -13.05
N ALA A 718 12.61 5.34 -11.92
CA ALA A 718 14.08 5.40 -11.85
C ALA A 718 14.70 6.59 -12.62
N LYS A 719 13.95 7.69 -12.81
CA LYS A 719 14.42 8.87 -13.57
C LYS A 719 15.66 9.48 -12.93
N SER A 720 15.71 9.53 -11.60
CA SER A 720 16.84 10.00 -10.80
C SER A 720 18.12 9.20 -11.00
N VAL A 721 18.01 7.90 -11.26
CA VAL A 721 19.15 7.01 -11.51
C VAL A 721 19.75 7.28 -12.90
N GLY A 722 18.95 7.80 -13.84
CA GLY A 722 19.40 8.01 -15.22
C GLY A 722 19.33 6.74 -16.08
N LEU A 723 18.49 5.77 -15.69
CA LEU A 723 18.32 4.51 -16.41
C LEU A 723 17.96 4.67 -17.90
N PRO A 724 17.08 5.61 -18.33
CA PRO A 724 16.84 5.84 -19.76
C PRO A 724 18.11 6.21 -20.54
N TRP A 725 18.94 7.07 -19.95
CA TRP A 725 20.20 7.49 -20.55
C TRP A 725 21.21 6.34 -20.58
N LEU A 726 21.32 5.57 -19.50
CA LEU A 726 22.19 4.39 -19.44
C LEU A 726 21.88 3.40 -20.56
N ILE A 727 20.60 3.07 -20.77
CA ILE A 727 20.17 2.13 -21.81
C ILE A 727 20.58 2.62 -23.20
N SER A 728 20.45 3.92 -23.48
CA SER A 728 20.90 4.52 -24.75
C SER A 728 22.42 4.49 -24.93
N ILE A 729 23.19 4.73 -23.87
CA ILE A 729 24.66 4.66 -23.93
C ILE A 729 25.15 3.22 -24.11
N LEU A 730 24.54 2.25 -23.42
CA LEU A 730 24.90 0.84 -23.60
C LEU A 730 24.76 0.41 -25.06
N GLU A 731 23.69 0.81 -25.74
CA GLU A 731 23.51 0.54 -27.17
C GLU A 731 24.60 1.19 -28.04
N ALA A 732 25.00 2.43 -27.74
CA ALA A 732 26.11 3.10 -28.44
C ALA A 732 27.45 2.36 -28.25
N LEU A 733 27.64 1.69 -27.11
CA LEU A 733 28.78 0.83 -26.81
C LEU A 733 28.65 -0.59 -27.40
N GLY A 734 27.56 -0.91 -28.10
CA GLY A 734 27.28 -2.26 -28.60
C GLY A 734 26.89 -3.27 -27.51
N LEU A 735 26.50 -2.79 -26.33
CA LEU A 735 26.08 -3.59 -25.18
C LEU A 735 24.56 -3.59 -25.03
N ARG A 736 23.98 -4.71 -24.58
CA ARG A 736 22.53 -4.82 -24.37
C ARG A 736 22.23 -4.89 -22.88
N HIS A 737 21.35 -4.00 -22.41
CA HIS A 737 20.86 -4.02 -21.02
C HIS A 737 20.16 -5.34 -20.64
N SER A 738 19.61 -6.08 -21.62
CA SER A 738 18.97 -7.38 -21.41
C SER A 738 19.94 -8.50 -21.03
N ASP A 739 21.23 -8.32 -21.31
CA ASP A 739 22.27 -9.31 -20.99
C ASP A 739 22.70 -9.22 -19.50
N ASP A 740 22.33 -8.14 -18.80
CA ASP A 740 22.49 -8.01 -17.35
C ASP A 740 21.24 -8.48 -16.59
N GLU A 741 21.44 -9.30 -15.56
CA GLU A 741 20.34 -9.87 -14.78
C GLU A 741 19.54 -8.82 -14.00
N PHE A 742 20.21 -7.84 -13.39
CA PHE A 742 19.54 -6.82 -12.58
C PHE A 742 18.72 -5.87 -13.46
N LEU A 743 19.32 -5.32 -14.53
CA LEU A 743 18.63 -4.43 -15.46
C LEU A 743 17.47 -5.14 -16.17
N ARG A 744 17.66 -6.40 -16.58
CA ARG A 744 16.58 -7.20 -17.19
C ARG A 744 15.40 -7.36 -16.23
N ARG A 745 15.65 -7.69 -14.96
CA ARG A 745 14.60 -7.83 -13.93
C ARG A 745 13.89 -6.53 -13.62
N VAL A 746 14.63 -5.42 -13.51
CA VAL A 746 14.04 -4.08 -13.35
C VAL A 746 13.08 -3.80 -14.51
N MET A 747 13.51 -4.00 -15.75
CA MET A 747 12.65 -3.79 -16.92
C MET A 747 11.42 -4.72 -16.93
N GLU A 748 11.59 -6.00 -16.62
CA GLU A 748 10.47 -6.95 -16.49
C GLU A 748 9.46 -6.49 -15.43
N LEU A 749 9.93 -6.02 -14.27
CA LEU A 749 9.08 -5.55 -13.19
C LEU A 749 8.31 -4.28 -13.56
N VAL A 750 8.98 -3.31 -14.19
CA VAL A 750 8.34 -2.07 -14.66
C VAL A 750 7.23 -2.38 -15.67
N VAL A 751 7.52 -3.25 -16.64
CA VAL A 751 6.52 -3.64 -17.65
C VAL A 751 5.37 -4.40 -17.00
N LEU A 752 5.64 -5.33 -16.07
CA LEU A 752 4.61 -6.07 -15.35
C LEU A 752 3.69 -5.14 -14.54
N ILE A 753 4.24 -4.12 -13.87
CA ILE A 753 3.44 -3.12 -13.14
C ILE A 753 2.49 -2.40 -14.08
N LYS A 754 2.96 -1.98 -15.26
CA LYS A 754 2.10 -1.29 -16.25
C LYS A 754 1.06 -2.21 -16.86
N LEU A 755 1.44 -3.46 -17.17
CA LEU A 755 0.52 -4.48 -17.64
C LEU A 755 -0.60 -4.75 -16.62
N ARG A 756 -0.27 -4.79 -15.33
CA ARG A 756 -1.23 -4.94 -14.24
C ARG A 756 -2.12 -3.72 -14.03
N ASP A 757 -1.58 -2.51 -14.18
CA ASP A 757 -2.37 -1.27 -14.20
C ASP A 757 -3.40 -1.30 -15.36
N LEU A 758 -3.04 -1.83 -16.54
CA LEU A 758 -3.96 -2.05 -17.64
C LEU A 758 -5.01 -3.12 -17.32
N LYS A 759 -4.60 -4.30 -16.82
CA LYS A 759 -5.51 -5.44 -16.57
C LYS A 759 -6.49 -5.19 -15.42
N TYR A 760 -6.00 -4.76 -14.25
CA TYR A 760 -6.81 -4.70 -13.02
C TYR A 760 -7.45 -3.34 -12.74
N ARG A 761 -6.98 -2.28 -13.41
CA ARG A 761 -7.49 -0.90 -13.22
C ARG A 761 -7.99 -0.25 -14.50
N ALA A 762 -7.81 -0.91 -15.65
CA ALA A 762 -8.09 -0.36 -16.97
C ALA A 762 -7.46 1.03 -17.16
N ARG A 763 -6.22 1.20 -16.66
CA ARG A 763 -5.49 2.47 -16.71
C ARG A 763 -4.84 2.66 -18.08
N ILE A 764 -5.64 3.06 -19.07
CA ILE A 764 -5.22 3.15 -20.48
C ILE A 764 -4.89 4.60 -20.82
N ARG A 765 -3.68 4.87 -21.35
CA ARG A 765 -3.28 6.22 -21.79
C ARG A 765 -4.06 6.61 -23.05
N VAL A 766 -4.51 7.86 -23.13
CA VAL A 766 -5.11 8.42 -24.35
C VAL A 766 -4.22 9.56 -24.85
N PRO A 767 -3.57 9.43 -26.01
CA PRO A 767 -2.67 10.46 -26.52
C PRO A 767 -3.35 11.81 -26.80
N LYS A 768 -4.58 11.80 -27.33
CA LYS A 768 -5.38 13.01 -27.60
C LYS A 768 -6.27 13.41 -26.42
N ALA A 769 -5.66 13.49 -25.24
CA ALA A 769 -6.31 13.94 -24.02
C ALA A 769 -5.28 14.46 -23.00
N VAL A 770 -5.70 15.41 -22.17
CA VAL A 770 -4.84 16.06 -21.19
C VAL A 770 -5.57 16.32 -19.88
N THR A 771 -4.83 16.30 -18.77
CA THR A 771 -5.32 16.69 -17.45
C THR A 771 -4.66 18.00 -17.03
N LEU A 772 -5.45 19.01 -16.65
CA LEU A 772 -5.01 20.39 -16.39
C LEU A 772 -5.67 20.98 -15.13
N PHE A 773 -5.03 21.97 -14.51
CA PHE A 773 -5.63 22.75 -13.42
C PHE A 773 -6.74 23.66 -13.93
N GLY A 774 -7.87 23.68 -13.21
CA GLY A 774 -8.98 24.58 -13.50
C GLY A 774 -8.76 25.99 -12.93
N ILE A 775 -9.11 26.99 -13.73
CA ILE A 775 -9.21 28.41 -13.33
C ILE A 775 -10.46 29.04 -13.95
N MET A 776 -10.82 30.24 -13.50
CA MET A 776 -11.89 31.03 -14.10
C MET A 776 -11.32 32.03 -15.14
N ASP A 777 -12.09 32.30 -16.19
CA ASP A 777 -11.83 33.42 -17.09
C ASP A 777 -12.18 34.77 -16.43
N GLU A 778 -11.18 35.43 -15.87
CA GLU A 778 -11.26 36.77 -15.26
C GLU A 778 -11.49 37.90 -16.28
N THR A 779 -11.48 37.61 -17.58
CA THR A 779 -11.73 38.59 -18.65
C THR A 779 -13.18 38.63 -19.10
N GLY A 780 -13.95 37.55 -18.88
CA GLY A 780 -15.33 37.41 -19.36
C GLY A 780 -15.44 37.28 -20.88
N TYR A 781 -14.38 36.83 -21.55
CA TYR A 781 -14.37 36.61 -22.99
C TYR A 781 -15.08 35.31 -23.38
N LEU A 782 -14.89 34.24 -22.60
CA LEU A 782 -15.47 32.92 -22.90
C LEU A 782 -16.98 32.92 -22.69
N LYS A 783 -17.74 32.45 -23.68
CA LYS A 783 -19.20 32.27 -23.56
C LYS A 783 -19.55 31.01 -22.79
N GLU A 784 -20.83 30.84 -22.44
CA GLU A 784 -21.33 29.60 -21.85
C GLU A 784 -20.99 28.40 -22.74
N GLY A 785 -20.44 27.34 -22.12
CA GLY A 785 -19.99 26.14 -22.82
C GLY A 785 -18.64 26.27 -23.56
N GLU A 786 -18.01 27.44 -23.55
CA GLU A 786 -16.66 27.64 -24.10
C GLU A 786 -15.58 27.52 -23.02
N ILE A 787 -14.45 26.92 -23.40
CA ILE A 787 -13.25 26.76 -22.56
C ILE A 787 -12.02 27.24 -23.32
N PHE A 788 -11.03 27.75 -22.59
CA PHE A 788 -9.69 28.01 -23.12
C PHE A 788 -8.70 27.04 -22.50
N CYS A 789 -8.12 26.16 -23.33
CA CYS A 789 -7.15 25.16 -22.89
C CYS A 789 -5.79 25.43 -23.50
N THR A 790 -4.78 25.54 -22.64
CA THR A 790 -3.41 25.76 -23.07
C THR A 790 -2.42 24.87 -22.33
N SER A 791 -1.43 24.35 -23.05
CA SER A 791 -0.36 23.49 -22.53
C SER A 791 0.97 23.84 -23.15
N LEU A 792 2.06 23.47 -22.49
CA LEU A 792 3.39 23.47 -23.09
C LEU A 792 3.66 22.12 -23.74
N SER A 793 4.20 22.13 -24.96
CA SER A 793 4.76 20.95 -25.63
C SER A 793 6.08 20.53 -24.99
N ASP A 794 6.57 19.33 -25.35
CA ASP A 794 7.87 18.81 -24.89
C ASP A 794 9.04 19.74 -25.24
N LYS A 795 8.90 20.57 -26.28
CA LYS A 795 9.88 21.60 -26.69
C LYS A 795 9.68 22.95 -25.97
N GLY A 796 8.80 23.00 -24.98
CA GLY A 796 8.47 24.22 -24.24
C GLY A 796 7.62 25.23 -25.04
N ARG A 797 7.10 24.86 -26.22
CA ARG A 797 6.24 25.76 -27.00
C ARG A 797 4.81 25.70 -26.48
N ARG A 798 4.18 26.86 -26.30
CA ARG A 798 2.78 26.96 -25.89
C ARG A 798 1.86 26.54 -27.04
N GLU A 799 0.93 25.66 -26.73
CA GLU A 799 -0.12 25.17 -27.61
C GLU A 799 -1.48 25.58 -27.04
N VAL A 800 -2.41 25.92 -27.92
CA VAL A 800 -3.81 26.21 -27.60
C VAL A 800 -4.66 25.19 -28.32
N LEU A 801 -5.56 24.54 -27.57
CA LEU A 801 -6.46 23.54 -28.13
C LEU A 801 -7.64 24.25 -28.79
N LEU A 802 -7.83 24.01 -30.10
CA LEU A 802 -8.99 24.47 -30.87
C LEU A 802 -9.77 23.26 -31.36
N ASN A 803 -10.96 23.07 -30.78
CA ASN A 803 -11.81 21.97 -31.17
C ASN A 803 -13.28 22.31 -30.86
N PRO A 804 -14.20 22.20 -31.84
CA PRO A 804 -15.61 22.51 -31.63
C PRO A 804 -16.30 21.60 -30.62
N LYS A 805 -15.75 20.40 -30.36
CA LYS A 805 -16.36 19.41 -29.48
C LYS A 805 -15.29 18.64 -28.71
N VAL A 806 -15.16 18.96 -27.43
CA VAL A 806 -14.29 18.23 -26.50
C VAL A 806 -15.11 17.67 -25.34
N VAL A 807 -14.66 16.56 -24.78
CA VAL A 807 -15.23 16.02 -23.55
C VAL A 807 -14.46 16.58 -22.36
N VAL A 808 -15.17 17.11 -21.37
CA VAL A 808 -14.61 17.58 -20.12
C VAL A 808 -15.19 16.77 -18.96
N THR A 809 -14.34 16.28 -18.07
CA THR A 809 -14.75 15.52 -16.88
C THR A 809 -13.74 15.67 -15.74
N ARG A 810 -14.11 15.22 -14.54
CA ARG A 810 -13.25 15.20 -13.35
C ARG A 810 -13.23 13.79 -12.77
N SER A 811 -12.08 13.36 -12.27
CA SER A 811 -11.96 12.08 -11.57
C SER A 811 -12.15 12.28 -10.06
N PRO A 812 -12.92 11.41 -9.36
CA PRO A 812 -13.72 10.30 -9.89
C PRO A 812 -15.07 10.75 -10.47
N ALA A 813 -15.42 10.22 -11.65
CA ALA A 813 -16.75 10.35 -12.26
C ALA A 813 -17.56 9.08 -11.97
N MET A 814 -18.82 9.20 -11.54
CA MET A 814 -19.69 8.06 -11.23
C MET A 814 -21.02 8.14 -11.98
N HIS A 815 -21.59 9.34 -12.06
CA HIS A 815 -22.84 9.60 -12.75
C HIS A 815 -22.57 9.80 -14.26
N PRO A 816 -23.46 9.34 -15.16
CA PRO A 816 -23.29 9.57 -16.61
C PRO A 816 -23.13 11.05 -16.98
N GLY A 817 -23.86 11.92 -16.28
CA GLY A 817 -23.78 13.38 -16.40
C GLY A 817 -22.51 14.03 -15.83
N ASP A 818 -21.56 13.29 -15.25
CA ASP A 818 -20.25 13.85 -14.86
C ASP A 818 -19.31 14.06 -16.07
N VAL A 819 -19.76 13.64 -17.26
CA VAL A 819 -19.06 13.77 -18.53
C VAL A 819 -19.84 14.77 -19.39
N GLN A 820 -19.27 15.95 -19.60
CA GLN A 820 -19.91 17.04 -20.35
C GLN A 820 -19.14 17.37 -21.63
N ILE A 821 -19.83 18.02 -22.57
CA ILE A 821 -19.24 18.51 -23.81
C ILE A 821 -19.00 20.02 -23.69
N ALA A 822 -17.84 20.47 -24.15
CA ALA A 822 -17.51 21.89 -24.26
C ALA A 822 -16.89 22.20 -25.62
N LYS A 823 -16.77 23.48 -25.93
CA LYS A 823 -16.11 24.00 -27.13
C LYS A 823 -14.77 24.63 -26.72
N ALA A 824 -13.66 24.09 -27.22
CA ALA A 824 -12.34 24.65 -26.97
C ALA A 824 -12.05 25.76 -28.01
N VAL A 825 -11.89 26.99 -27.54
CA VAL A 825 -11.75 28.20 -28.38
C VAL A 825 -10.43 28.92 -28.13
N ASP A 826 -10.04 29.77 -29.09
CA ASP A 826 -8.94 30.71 -28.89
C ASP A 826 -9.43 32.03 -28.32
N VAL A 827 -8.50 32.79 -27.76
CA VAL A 827 -8.71 34.14 -27.26
C VAL A 827 -7.88 35.15 -28.08
N PRO A 828 -8.24 36.44 -28.06
CA PRO A 828 -7.49 37.50 -28.75
C PRO A 828 -6.01 37.50 -28.37
N ALA A 829 -5.16 37.99 -29.28
CA ALA A 829 -3.70 37.97 -29.09
C ALA A 829 -3.24 38.82 -27.90
N ASP A 830 -3.99 39.88 -27.57
CA ASP A 830 -3.80 40.80 -26.46
C ASP A 830 -4.49 40.35 -25.16
N SER A 831 -5.23 39.23 -25.18
CA SER A 831 -5.90 38.73 -23.99
C SER A 831 -4.89 38.31 -22.89
N PRO A 832 -5.09 38.71 -21.62
CA PRO A 832 -4.29 38.25 -20.49
C PRO A 832 -4.21 36.72 -20.39
N LEU A 833 -5.26 36.00 -20.79
CA LEU A 833 -5.32 34.54 -20.78
C LEU A 833 -4.22 33.90 -21.64
N ARG A 834 -3.73 34.57 -22.69
CA ARG A 834 -2.63 34.06 -23.51
C ARG A 834 -1.34 33.89 -22.73
N GLN A 835 -1.12 34.60 -21.63
CA GLN A 835 0.11 34.48 -20.85
C GLN A 835 0.14 33.23 -19.98
N LEU A 836 -1.01 32.59 -19.77
CA LEU A 836 -1.15 31.38 -19.00
C LEU A 836 -0.71 30.15 -19.79
N HIS A 837 -0.37 29.09 -19.09
CA HIS A 837 -0.04 27.78 -19.67
C HIS A 837 -0.30 26.64 -18.69
N ASN A 838 -0.50 25.43 -19.22
CA ASN A 838 -0.82 24.22 -18.46
C ASN A 838 -2.07 24.35 -17.57
N CYS A 839 -3.10 25.01 -18.08
CA CYS A 839 -4.37 25.21 -17.38
C CYS A 839 -5.57 25.19 -18.35
N ILE A 840 -6.76 25.01 -17.78
CA ILE A 840 -8.05 25.17 -18.43
C ILE A 840 -8.79 26.33 -17.76
N ALA A 841 -9.16 27.34 -18.55
CA ALA A 841 -10.01 28.43 -18.09
C ALA A 841 -11.47 28.16 -18.45
N PHE A 842 -12.33 28.29 -17.45
CA PHE A 842 -13.78 28.13 -17.57
C PHE A 842 -14.47 29.48 -17.66
N SER A 843 -15.53 29.54 -18.48
CA SER A 843 -16.39 30.73 -18.57
C SER A 843 -17.02 31.09 -17.22
N GLN A 844 -17.11 32.40 -16.96
CA GLN A 844 -17.89 32.97 -15.87
C GLN A 844 -19.36 33.27 -16.25
N HIS A 845 -19.83 32.74 -17.38
CA HIS A 845 -21.17 32.91 -17.93
C HIS A 845 -21.93 31.57 -18.02
N GLY A 846 -23.25 31.67 -18.05
CA GLY A 846 -24.18 30.54 -18.16
C GLY A 846 -25.07 30.37 -16.94
N ASP A 847 -25.92 29.34 -16.98
CA ASP A 847 -26.88 29.09 -15.90
C ASP A 847 -26.27 28.35 -14.70
N ARG A 848 -25.24 27.54 -14.96
CA ARG A 848 -24.48 26.79 -13.95
C ARG A 848 -23.02 26.74 -14.39
N ASP A 849 -22.11 26.84 -13.43
CA ASP A 849 -20.67 26.74 -13.68
C ASP A 849 -20.30 25.33 -14.17
N LEU A 850 -19.51 25.25 -15.24
CA LEU A 850 -19.10 23.96 -15.82
C LEU A 850 -18.34 23.08 -14.78
N PRO A 851 -17.42 23.61 -13.95
CA PRO A 851 -16.80 22.87 -12.85
C PRO A 851 -17.77 22.04 -11.98
N SER A 852 -18.86 22.65 -11.49
CA SER A 852 -19.82 21.96 -10.63
C SER A 852 -20.62 20.88 -11.34
N MET A 853 -20.69 20.90 -12.67
CA MET A 853 -21.30 19.83 -13.47
C MET A 853 -20.44 18.56 -13.50
N LEU A 854 -19.14 18.67 -13.20
CA LEU A 854 -18.16 17.59 -13.35
C LEU A 854 -17.90 16.91 -11.99
N SER A 855 -18.81 16.04 -11.58
CA SER A 855 -18.74 15.35 -10.28
C SER A 855 -18.79 16.33 -9.08
N GLY A 856 -19.40 17.52 -9.23
CA GLY A 856 -19.44 18.55 -8.20
C GLY A 856 -18.09 19.24 -7.94
N GLY A 857 -17.33 19.52 -9.00
CA GLY A 857 -16.02 20.17 -8.89
C GLY A 857 -16.05 21.66 -8.55
N ASP A 858 -14.91 22.17 -8.15
CA ASP A 858 -14.65 23.58 -7.82
C ASP A 858 -13.27 24.02 -8.34
N LEU A 859 -12.89 25.28 -8.14
CA LEU A 859 -11.62 25.82 -8.61
C LEU A 859 -10.59 25.96 -7.48
N ASP A 860 -10.67 25.12 -6.43
CA ASP A 860 -9.77 25.18 -5.26
C ASP A 860 -8.48 24.35 -5.41
N GLY A 861 -8.32 23.73 -6.58
CA GLY A 861 -7.20 22.86 -6.96
C GLY A 861 -7.57 21.63 -7.77
N ASP A 862 -8.82 21.52 -8.24
CA ASP A 862 -9.27 20.40 -9.05
C ASP A 862 -8.49 20.29 -10.37
N LEU A 863 -8.30 19.04 -10.77
CA LEU A 863 -7.73 18.65 -12.06
C LEU A 863 -8.85 18.18 -12.98
N TYR A 864 -8.93 18.78 -14.16
CA TYR A 864 -9.93 18.49 -15.18
C TYR A 864 -9.31 17.74 -16.34
N ASN A 865 -10.02 16.73 -16.83
CA ASN A 865 -9.65 15.93 -17.97
C ASN A 865 -10.35 16.48 -19.22
N VAL A 866 -9.57 16.81 -20.24
CA VAL A 866 -10.04 17.28 -21.54
C VAL A 866 -9.67 16.24 -22.59
N ILE A 867 -10.68 15.60 -23.18
CA ILE A 867 -10.51 14.55 -24.20
C ILE A 867 -10.95 15.16 -25.54
N PHE A 868 -10.03 15.17 -26.50
CA PHE A 868 -10.23 15.68 -27.86
C PHE A 868 -9.92 14.58 -28.89
N GLU A 869 -10.08 13.32 -28.47
CA GLU A 869 -10.10 12.15 -29.32
C GLU A 869 -11.53 11.95 -29.85
N ASP A 870 -11.73 12.18 -31.15
CA ASP A 870 -13.06 12.14 -31.79
C ASP A 870 -13.78 10.81 -31.56
N THR A 871 -13.02 9.71 -31.51
CA THR A 871 -13.57 8.36 -31.29
C THR A 871 -14.05 8.10 -29.86
N LEU A 872 -13.67 8.94 -28.89
CA LEU A 872 -14.10 8.88 -27.49
C LEU A 872 -15.20 9.90 -27.15
N ILE A 873 -15.69 10.68 -28.12
CA ILE A 873 -16.78 11.62 -27.90
C ILE A 873 -18.09 10.83 -27.74
N PRO A 874 -18.83 11.00 -26.61
CA PRO A 874 -20.13 10.39 -26.40
C PRO A 874 -21.14 10.63 -27.52
N ARG A 875 -21.95 9.60 -27.82
CA ARG A 875 -23.09 9.71 -28.74
C ARG A 875 -24.33 10.25 -28.03
N VAL A 876 -24.45 9.96 -26.74
CA VAL A 876 -25.52 10.44 -25.86
C VAL A 876 -24.91 11.38 -24.82
N ILE A 877 -25.58 12.49 -24.54
CA ILE A 877 -25.22 13.42 -23.46
C ILE A 877 -26.24 13.26 -22.35
N SER A 878 -25.76 13.17 -21.10
CA SER A 878 -26.60 13.08 -19.92
C SER A 878 -26.61 14.42 -19.17
N PRO A 879 -27.76 14.87 -18.65
CA PRO A 879 -27.81 16.05 -17.80
C PRO A 879 -26.88 15.91 -16.59
N PRO A 880 -26.17 16.98 -16.21
CA PRO A 880 -25.27 16.94 -15.06
C PRO A 880 -26.02 16.68 -13.76
N ALA A 881 -25.45 15.83 -12.90
CA ALA A 881 -26.02 15.56 -11.59
C ALA A 881 -26.07 16.82 -10.73
N GLN A 882 -27.04 16.90 -9.82
CA GLN A 882 -27.20 18.09 -8.97
C GLN A 882 -26.23 18.11 -7.79
N TYR A 883 -25.87 16.94 -7.25
CA TYR A 883 -25.04 16.77 -6.04
C TYR A 883 -25.35 17.79 -4.95
N PRO A 884 -26.55 17.72 -4.33
CA PRO A 884 -26.92 18.65 -3.28
C PRO A 884 -25.93 18.56 -2.12
N ARG A 885 -25.53 19.71 -1.57
CA ARG A 885 -24.64 19.77 -0.42
C ARG A 885 -25.31 19.11 0.78
N VAL A 886 -24.63 18.15 1.40
CA VAL A 886 -25.12 17.49 2.61
C VAL A 886 -25.05 18.47 3.78
N GLN A 887 -26.16 18.60 4.51
CA GLN A 887 -26.18 19.43 5.71
C GLN A 887 -25.20 18.87 6.75
N GLU A 888 -24.31 19.72 7.23
CA GLU A 888 -23.30 19.35 8.20
C GLU A 888 -23.93 19.05 9.56
N LYS A 889 -23.32 18.12 10.31
CA LYS A 889 -23.73 17.87 11.70
C LYS A 889 -23.25 19.02 12.57
N VAL A 890 -24.18 19.87 13.01
CA VAL A 890 -23.93 21.02 13.89
C VAL A 890 -24.29 20.66 15.32
N LEU A 891 -23.47 21.07 16.28
CA LEU A 891 -23.74 20.95 17.71
C LEU A 891 -24.38 22.24 18.25
N ASP A 892 -25.21 22.11 19.28
CA ASP A 892 -25.82 23.26 19.98
C ASP A 892 -24.83 23.97 20.94
N ARG A 893 -23.57 23.52 20.95
CA ARG A 893 -22.48 24.05 21.77
C ARG A 893 -21.18 24.15 20.94
N PRO A 894 -20.18 24.91 21.41
CA PRO A 894 -18.85 24.88 20.82
C PRO A 894 -18.28 23.45 20.83
N VAL A 895 -17.55 23.12 19.77
CA VAL A 895 -16.86 21.84 19.61
C VAL A 895 -15.67 21.78 20.57
N VAL A 896 -15.49 20.63 21.21
CA VAL A 896 -14.33 20.33 22.05
C VAL A 896 -13.46 19.25 21.40
N ARG A 897 -12.23 19.06 21.90
CA ARG A 897 -11.26 18.08 21.39
C ARG A 897 -11.86 16.68 21.21
N ASP A 898 -12.64 16.24 22.17
CA ASP A 898 -13.24 14.91 22.18
C ASP A 898 -14.26 14.69 21.06
N ASP A 899 -14.95 15.73 20.59
CA ASP A 899 -15.87 15.62 19.45
C ASP A 899 -15.12 15.37 18.14
N ILE A 900 -13.94 15.98 17.99
CA ILE A 900 -13.05 15.78 16.83
C ILE A 900 -12.47 14.36 16.84
N ILE A 901 -12.09 13.86 18.02
CA ILE A 901 -11.63 12.47 18.21
C ILE A 901 -12.76 11.50 17.85
N ASP A 902 -13.98 11.76 18.32
CA ASP A 902 -15.14 10.93 18.04
C ASP A 902 -15.47 10.91 16.54
N PHE A 903 -15.37 12.06 15.87
CA PHE A 903 -15.47 12.15 14.42
C PHE A 903 -14.39 11.34 13.71
N PHE A 904 -13.12 11.46 14.11
CA PHE A 904 -12.01 10.71 13.50
C PHE A 904 -12.22 9.20 13.61
N VAL A 905 -12.62 8.69 14.79
CA VAL A 905 -12.91 7.26 15.02
C VAL A 905 -14.13 6.80 14.22
N THR A 906 -15.19 7.59 14.20
CA THR A 906 -16.39 7.30 13.40
C THR A 906 -16.05 7.23 11.92
N PHE A 907 -15.22 8.15 11.42
CA PHE A 907 -14.77 8.15 10.04
C PHE A 907 -13.97 6.88 9.71
N MET A 908 -13.02 6.49 10.57
CA MET A 908 -12.25 5.25 10.40
C MET A 908 -13.15 4.00 10.31
N GLN A 909 -14.22 3.95 11.10
CA GLN A 909 -15.16 2.82 11.13
C GLN A 909 -16.12 2.81 9.93
N GLN A 910 -16.50 3.99 9.41
CA GLN A 910 -17.63 4.14 8.48
C GLN A 910 -17.24 4.61 7.07
N ASP A 911 -15.95 4.70 6.71
CA ASP A 911 -15.55 5.03 5.33
C ASP A 911 -15.99 3.93 4.33
N GLN A 912 -17.07 4.19 3.59
CA GLN A 912 -17.65 3.27 2.61
C GLN A 912 -17.29 3.59 1.15
N LEU A 913 -16.42 4.57 0.89
CA LEU A 913 -16.16 5.07 -0.46
C LEU A 913 -15.78 3.93 -1.44
N GLY A 914 -14.83 3.08 -1.04
CA GLY A 914 -14.38 1.95 -1.86
C GLY A 914 -15.45 0.87 -2.07
N ARG A 915 -16.31 0.63 -1.06
CA ARG A 915 -17.42 -0.33 -1.16
C ARG A 915 -18.47 0.16 -2.17
N ILE A 916 -18.85 1.44 -2.10
CA ILE A 916 -19.81 2.08 -3.00
C ILE A 916 -19.32 2.00 -4.44
N ALA A 917 -18.07 2.37 -4.70
CA ALA A 917 -17.47 2.27 -6.03
C ALA A 917 -17.46 0.83 -6.57
N THR A 918 -17.13 -0.15 -5.73
CA THR A 918 -17.12 -1.57 -6.13
C THR A 918 -18.53 -2.07 -6.48
N VAL A 919 -19.52 -1.78 -5.63
CA VAL A 919 -20.92 -2.18 -5.85
C VAL A 919 -21.48 -1.52 -7.10
N HIS A 920 -21.20 -0.23 -7.31
CA HIS A 920 -21.61 0.50 -8.50
C HIS A 920 -21.09 -0.19 -9.76
N GLN A 921 -19.80 -0.50 -9.81
CA GLN A 921 -19.19 -1.16 -10.96
C GLN A 921 -19.80 -2.55 -11.23
N THR A 922 -20.11 -3.33 -10.18
CA THR A 922 -20.78 -4.62 -10.33
C THR A 922 -22.20 -4.46 -10.86
N ILE A 923 -22.99 -3.54 -10.30
CA ILE A 923 -24.38 -3.32 -10.74
C ILE A 923 -24.43 -2.77 -12.17
N ALA A 924 -23.56 -1.81 -12.51
CA ALA A 924 -23.48 -1.25 -13.86
C ALA A 924 -23.06 -2.31 -14.90
N ASP A 925 -22.30 -3.33 -14.51
CA ASP A 925 -21.97 -4.46 -15.38
C ASP A 925 -23.18 -5.39 -15.60
N GLN A 926 -23.94 -5.64 -14.54
CA GLN A 926 -25.08 -6.55 -14.55
C GLN A 926 -26.32 -5.95 -15.24
N LYS A 927 -26.67 -4.71 -14.90
CA LYS A 927 -27.91 -4.10 -15.36
C LYS A 927 -27.82 -3.71 -16.84
N ALA A 928 -28.91 -3.93 -17.57
CA ALA A 928 -28.99 -3.57 -19.00
C ALA A 928 -28.80 -2.07 -19.23
N LEU A 929 -29.34 -1.22 -18.35
CA LEU A 929 -29.20 0.24 -18.36
C LEU A 929 -27.80 0.73 -17.91
N GLY A 930 -26.95 -0.17 -17.44
CA GLY A 930 -25.60 0.18 -16.97
C GLY A 930 -25.60 1.25 -15.89
N THR A 931 -24.85 2.32 -16.13
CA THR A 931 -24.75 3.50 -15.24
C THR A 931 -26.03 4.34 -15.16
N PHE A 932 -26.99 4.17 -16.08
CA PHE A 932 -28.31 4.80 -16.00
C PHE A 932 -29.29 4.06 -15.10
N ASP A 933 -28.94 2.87 -14.60
CA ASP A 933 -29.81 2.15 -13.66
C ASP A 933 -30.05 2.96 -12.38
N PRO A 934 -31.28 3.03 -11.84
CA PRO A 934 -31.58 3.80 -10.64
C PRO A 934 -30.70 3.45 -9.44
N GLN A 935 -30.25 2.20 -9.32
CA GLN A 935 -29.33 1.80 -8.25
C GLN A 935 -27.92 2.40 -8.44
N CYS A 936 -27.45 2.53 -9.69
CA CYS A 936 -26.18 3.18 -10.02
C CYS A 936 -26.25 4.69 -9.76
N LEU A 937 -27.36 5.34 -10.14
CA LEU A 937 -27.58 6.77 -9.88
C LEU A 937 -27.61 7.06 -8.37
N LEU A 938 -28.32 6.22 -7.59
CA LEU A 938 -28.29 6.29 -6.13
C LEU A 938 -26.87 6.10 -5.58
N LEU A 939 -26.12 5.11 -6.09
CA LEU A 939 -24.73 4.89 -5.67
C LEU A 939 -23.82 6.07 -6.01
N ALA A 940 -24.05 6.79 -7.11
CA ALA A 940 -23.32 8.02 -7.43
C ALA A 940 -23.64 9.15 -6.43
N GLU A 941 -24.90 9.33 -6.03
CA GLU A 941 -25.31 10.26 -4.97
C GLU A 941 -24.65 9.91 -3.62
N LEU A 942 -24.70 8.63 -3.23
CA LEU A 942 -24.07 8.15 -2.00
C LEU A 942 -22.55 8.27 -2.05
N HIS A 943 -21.93 8.10 -3.23
CA HIS A 943 -20.50 8.29 -3.42
C HIS A 943 -20.11 9.76 -3.20
N SER A 944 -20.87 10.72 -3.75
CA SER A 944 -20.68 12.15 -3.49
C SER A 944 -20.81 12.47 -1.99
N THR A 945 -21.83 11.92 -1.32
CA THR A 945 -21.98 12.04 0.15
C THR A 945 -20.77 11.48 0.90
N ALA A 946 -20.24 10.32 0.49
CA ALA A 946 -19.05 9.71 1.10
C ALA A 946 -17.75 10.50 0.86
N VAL A 947 -17.66 11.26 -0.24
CA VAL A 947 -16.55 12.19 -0.49
C VAL A 947 -16.62 13.35 0.51
N ASP A 948 -17.80 13.92 0.70
CA ASP A 948 -18.04 15.06 1.60
C ASP A 948 -18.12 14.69 3.08
N PHE A 949 -18.21 13.40 3.43
CA PHE A 949 -18.23 12.92 4.82
C PHE A 949 -17.09 13.51 5.67
N SER A 950 -15.90 13.68 5.06
CA SER A 950 -14.73 14.26 5.75
C SER A 950 -14.92 15.72 6.20
N LYS A 951 -15.90 16.42 5.63
CA LYS A 951 -16.23 17.83 5.93
C LYS A 951 -17.60 17.97 6.61
N SER A 952 -18.58 17.17 6.22
CA SER A 952 -19.96 17.23 6.74
C SER A 952 -20.12 16.51 8.07
N GLY A 953 -19.29 15.49 8.35
CA GLY A 953 -19.44 14.61 9.51
C GLY A 953 -20.61 13.65 9.41
N VAL A 954 -21.26 13.57 8.26
CA VAL A 954 -22.43 12.71 8.02
C VAL A 954 -22.00 11.46 7.23
N PRO A 955 -22.01 10.27 7.85
CA PRO A 955 -21.71 9.03 7.16
C PRO A 955 -22.83 8.66 6.20
N VAL A 956 -22.50 7.84 5.19
CA VAL A 956 -23.51 7.25 4.31
C VAL A 956 -24.37 6.26 5.10
N ASP A 957 -25.69 6.37 4.96
CA ASP A 957 -26.61 5.37 5.49
C ASP A 957 -26.39 4.02 4.79
N LEU A 958 -25.91 3.04 5.57
CA LEU A 958 -25.64 1.69 5.13
C LEU A 958 -26.88 0.97 4.61
N ALA A 959 -28.08 1.36 5.06
CA ALA A 959 -29.35 0.76 4.62
C ALA A 959 -29.73 1.21 3.20
N ARG A 960 -29.29 2.40 2.77
CA ARG A 960 -29.50 2.91 1.40
C ARG A 960 -28.57 2.26 0.39
N ILE A 961 -27.40 1.76 0.81
CA ILE A 961 -26.45 1.08 -0.09
C ILE A 961 -27.12 -0.21 -0.58
N PRO A 962 -27.30 -0.38 -1.91
CA PRO A 962 -27.79 -1.63 -2.48
C PRO A 962 -27.00 -2.84 -1.96
N LYS A 963 -27.71 -3.95 -1.71
CA LYS A 963 -27.07 -5.18 -1.25
C LYS A 963 -25.98 -5.58 -2.23
N PHE A 964 -24.82 -5.93 -1.68
CA PHE A 964 -23.68 -6.36 -2.48
C PHE A 964 -24.11 -7.56 -3.34
N PRO A 965 -23.96 -7.51 -4.68
CA PRO A 965 -24.33 -8.61 -5.56
C PRO A 965 -23.55 -9.89 -5.21
N ARG A 966 -24.23 -11.04 -5.19
CA ARG A 966 -23.63 -12.32 -4.79
C ARG A 966 -22.52 -12.78 -5.74
N TYR A 967 -22.68 -12.45 -7.02
CA TYR A 967 -21.77 -12.80 -8.11
C TYR A 967 -21.12 -11.54 -8.63
N ARG A 968 -19.81 -11.61 -8.88
CA ARG A 968 -19.00 -10.47 -9.32
C ARG A 968 -18.47 -10.73 -10.73
N PRO A 969 -18.24 -9.70 -11.54
CA PRO A 969 -17.55 -9.88 -12.80
C PRO A 969 -16.10 -10.31 -12.58
N ASP A 970 -15.57 -11.09 -13.51
CA ASP A 970 -14.22 -11.65 -13.54
C ASP A 970 -13.10 -10.60 -13.39
N PHE A 971 -13.25 -9.41 -13.96
CA PHE A 971 -12.28 -8.32 -13.81
C PHE A 971 -12.19 -7.76 -12.37
N GLN A 972 -13.11 -8.13 -11.47
CA GLN A 972 -13.04 -7.83 -10.04
C GLN A 972 -12.40 -8.95 -9.22
N ALA A 973 -12.06 -10.09 -9.83
CA ALA A 973 -11.33 -11.16 -9.15
C ALA A 973 -9.97 -10.67 -8.62
N PRO A 974 -9.49 -11.21 -7.48
CA PRO A 974 -8.12 -10.98 -7.05
C PRO A 974 -7.16 -11.57 -8.09
N GLY A 975 -6.12 -10.81 -8.47
CA GLY A 975 -5.07 -11.31 -9.36
C GLY A 975 -4.13 -12.31 -8.66
N PRO A 976 -3.30 -13.05 -9.42
CA PRO A 976 -2.29 -13.94 -8.87
C PRO A 976 -1.25 -13.15 -8.07
N ARG A 977 -0.75 -13.76 -6.99
CA ARG A 977 0.29 -13.14 -6.16
C ARG A 977 1.59 -13.10 -6.97
N VAL A 978 2.27 -11.95 -7.00
CA VAL A 978 3.65 -11.86 -7.49
C VAL A 978 4.57 -12.09 -6.31
N ARG A 979 5.48 -13.05 -6.44
CA ARG A 979 6.64 -13.14 -5.56
C ARG A 979 7.86 -12.68 -6.35
N ILE A 980 8.57 -11.72 -5.78
CA ILE A 980 9.89 -11.32 -6.26
C ILE A 980 10.87 -12.27 -5.57
N ALA A 981 11.07 -13.47 -6.14
CA ALA A 981 12.06 -14.44 -5.67
C ALA A 981 13.29 -14.41 -6.58
N GLU A 982 14.13 -15.46 -6.53
CA GLU A 982 15.22 -15.66 -7.50
C GLU A 982 14.72 -15.73 -8.96
N SER A 983 13.41 -15.79 -9.22
CA SER A 983 12.79 -15.46 -10.50
C SER A 983 11.45 -14.73 -10.30
N LEU A 984 11.10 -13.83 -11.23
CA LEU A 984 9.76 -13.24 -11.33
C LEU A 984 8.78 -14.36 -11.72
N SER A 985 8.22 -15.04 -10.72
CA SER A 985 7.22 -16.08 -10.92
C SER A 985 5.85 -15.55 -10.49
N LEU A 986 4.88 -15.64 -11.41
CA LEU A 986 3.48 -15.51 -11.06
C LEU A 986 3.10 -16.81 -10.34
N LEU A 987 2.66 -16.73 -9.07
CA LEU A 987 2.08 -17.90 -8.42
C LEU A 987 0.81 -18.27 -9.19
N GLU A 988 0.76 -19.51 -9.70
CA GLU A 988 -0.35 -19.99 -10.51
C GLU A 988 -1.69 -19.82 -9.75
N GLU A 989 -2.76 -19.52 -10.48
CA GLU A 989 -4.12 -19.50 -9.92
C GLU A 989 -4.53 -20.83 -9.25
N HIS A 990 -3.81 -21.93 -9.53
CA HIS A 990 -3.99 -23.21 -8.85
C HIS A 990 -3.81 -23.07 -7.33
N ASP A 991 -2.84 -22.30 -6.84
CA ASP A 991 -2.64 -22.01 -5.41
C ASP A 991 -3.80 -21.20 -4.79
N GLN A 992 -4.54 -20.42 -5.59
CA GLN A 992 -5.71 -19.67 -5.13
C GLN A 992 -6.99 -20.51 -5.15
N MET A 993 -7.09 -21.53 -6.02
CA MET A 993 -8.28 -22.37 -6.13
C MET A 993 -8.21 -23.59 -5.20
N THR A 994 -7.02 -24.12 -4.88
CA THR A 994 -6.86 -25.03 -3.73
C THR A 994 -7.25 -24.33 -2.42
N VAL A 995 -7.08 -23.01 -2.30
CA VAL A 995 -7.57 -22.21 -1.14
C VAL A 995 -9.11 -22.12 -1.11
N LEU A 996 -9.81 -22.29 -2.23
CA LEU A 996 -11.28 -22.28 -2.30
C LEU A 996 -11.92 -23.65 -2.03
N ASP A 997 -11.15 -24.74 -2.14
CA ASP A 997 -11.58 -26.11 -1.85
C ASP A 997 -11.43 -26.51 -0.36
N ASP A 998 -11.23 -25.55 0.55
CA ASP A 998 -11.26 -25.74 2.03
C ASP A 998 -12.69 -25.98 2.58
N ASP A 999 -13.55 -26.67 1.81
CA ASP A 999 -14.91 -27.11 2.19
C ASP A 999 -14.92 -28.09 3.39
N ASP A 1000 -13.78 -28.41 4.00
CA ASP A 1000 -13.64 -29.41 5.08
C ASP A 1000 -13.65 -28.81 6.51
N ASP A 1001 -13.52 -27.50 6.70
CA ASP A 1001 -13.62 -26.86 8.03
C ASP A 1001 -15.00 -26.20 8.23
N GLU A 1002 -15.82 -26.77 9.11
CA GLU A 1002 -17.19 -26.35 9.45
C GLU A 1002 -17.31 -24.88 9.97
N GLU A 1003 -16.20 -24.16 10.17
CA GLU A 1003 -16.17 -22.77 10.69
C GLU A 1003 -16.00 -21.67 9.62
N ASP A 1004 -15.66 -21.99 8.37
CA ASP A 1004 -15.43 -20.99 7.31
C ASP A 1004 -16.71 -20.68 6.50
N GLU A 1005 -17.74 -20.12 7.15
CA GLU A 1005 -18.91 -19.50 6.49
C GLU A 1005 -18.61 -18.11 5.87
N ARG A 1006 -17.46 -17.89 5.24
CA ARG A 1006 -17.34 -16.77 4.29
C ARG A 1006 -17.82 -17.29 2.94
N PRO A 1007 -19.03 -16.96 2.46
CA PRO A 1007 -19.43 -17.36 1.11
C PRO A 1007 -18.38 -16.82 0.14
N THR A 1008 -17.66 -17.72 -0.50
CA THR A 1008 -16.62 -17.40 -1.47
C THR A 1008 -17.25 -16.57 -2.58
N ALA A 1009 -16.71 -15.38 -2.83
CA ALA A 1009 -17.20 -14.54 -3.90
C ALA A 1009 -17.02 -15.31 -5.21
N ARG A 1010 -18.14 -15.57 -5.89
CA ARG A 1010 -18.18 -16.29 -7.16
C ARG A 1010 -18.08 -15.29 -8.31
N TYR A 1011 -17.32 -15.63 -9.34
CA TYR A 1011 -17.04 -14.73 -10.47
C TYR A 1011 -17.66 -15.24 -11.77
N TYR A 1012 -18.26 -14.35 -12.55
CA TYR A 1012 -18.75 -14.64 -13.90
C TYR A 1012 -17.97 -13.85 -14.94
N LYS A 1013 -17.89 -14.40 -16.15
CA LYS A 1013 -17.28 -13.76 -17.31
C LYS A 1013 -18.16 -12.58 -17.75
N SER A 1014 -17.69 -11.34 -17.56
CA SER A 1014 -18.43 -10.15 -17.99
C SER A 1014 -18.39 -9.99 -19.51
N GLU A 1015 -19.54 -9.75 -20.14
CA GLU A 1015 -19.64 -9.48 -21.59
C GLU A 1015 -19.49 -8.00 -21.94
N LYS A 1016 -19.38 -7.12 -20.93
CA LYS A 1016 -19.16 -5.68 -21.11
C LYS A 1016 -17.69 -5.39 -21.41
N ILE A 1017 -17.39 -4.15 -21.81
CA ILE A 1017 -16.06 -3.76 -22.25
C ILE A 1017 -14.97 -4.04 -21.21
N LEU A 1018 -15.25 -3.84 -19.92
CA LEU A 1018 -14.28 -4.07 -18.86
C LEU A 1018 -13.86 -5.55 -18.75
N GLY A 1019 -14.81 -6.48 -18.89
CA GLY A 1019 -14.52 -7.91 -18.94
C GLY A 1019 -13.69 -8.28 -20.16
N LYS A 1020 -14.00 -7.70 -21.33
CA LYS A 1020 -13.22 -7.90 -22.56
C LYS A 1020 -11.79 -7.38 -22.43
N LEU A 1021 -11.61 -6.16 -21.90
CA LEU A 1021 -10.29 -5.56 -21.65
C LEU A 1021 -9.47 -6.39 -20.66
N TYR A 1022 -10.10 -6.92 -19.60
CA TYR A 1022 -9.43 -7.77 -18.61
C TYR A 1022 -8.89 -9.06 -19.23
N ARG A 1023 -9.73 -9.76 -20.02
CA ARG A 1023 -9.38 -11.03 -20.66
C ARG A 1023 -8.48 -10.89 -21.88
N ALA A 1024 -8.41 -9.70 -22.48
CA ALA A 1024 -7.46 -9.40 -23.55
C ALA A 1024 -6.00 -9.41 -23.08
N ILE A 1025 -5.74 -9.45 -21.77
CA ILE A 1025 -4.40 -9.51 -21.18
C ILE A 1025 -4.18 -10.86 -20.48
N ASP A 1026 -3.39 -11.71 -21.12
CA ASP A 1026 -2.75 -12.85 -20.48
C ASP A 1026 -1.36 -12.42 -19.97
N GLU A 1027 -1.19 -12.40 -18.64
CA GLU A 1027 0.08 -12.01 -18.01
C GLU A 1027 1.16 -13.09 -18.19
N VAL A 1028 0.78 -14.36 -18.21
CA VAL A 1028 1.72 -15.49 -18.33
C VAL A 1028 2.23 -15.55 -19.77
N GLU A 1029 1.32 -15.53 -20.74
CA GLU A 1029 1.69 -15.50 -22.17
C GLU A 1029 2.55 -14.27 -22.48
N PHE A 1030 2.21 -13.10 -21.94
CA PHE A 1030 2.99 -11.89 -22.14
C PHE A 1030 4.43 -12.03 -21.61
N LEU A 1031 4.60 -12.58 -20.40
CA LEU A 1031 5.93 -12.79 -19.81
C LEU A 1031 6.72 -13.86 -20.58
N GLN A 1032 6.08 -14.98 -20.97
CA GLN A 1032 6.71 -16.04 -21.76
C GLN A 1032 7.16 -15.54 -23.13
N HIS A 1033 6.30 -14.80 -23.85
CA HIS A 1033 6.67 -14.22 -25.14
C HIS A 1033 7.87 -13.27 -25.01
N ARG A 1034 7.93 -12.50 -23.92
CA ARG A 1034 9.06 -11.60 -23.65
C ARG A 1034 10.34 -12.38 -23.31
N GLN A 1035 10.25 -13.40 -22.46
CA GLN A 1035 11.39 -14.27 -22.13
C GLN A 1035 11.94 -14.94 -23.40
N ASN A 1036 11.06 -15.53 -24.22
CA ASN A 1036 11.44 -16.13 -25.50
C ASN A 1036 12.08 -15.11 -26.47
N ALA A 1037 11.59 -13.86 -26.52
CA ALA A 1037 12.17 -12.82 -27.37
C ALA A 1037 13.60 -12.44 -26.92
N ILE A 1038 13.84 -12.43 -25.61
CA ILE A 1038 15.17 -12.19 -25.02
C ILE A 1038 16.09 -13.41 -25.27
N GLU A 1039 15.61 -14.63 -24.99
CA GLU A 1039 16.35 -15.89 -25.16
C GLU A 1039 16.76 -16.17 -26.60
N ARG A 1040 15.88 -15.89 -27.59
CA ARG A 1040 16.22 -16.00 -29.02
C ARG A 1040 17.36 -15.06 -29.42
N SER A 1041 17.62 -14.01 -28.64
CA SER A 1041 18.75 -13.10 -28.83
C SER A 1041 20.02 -13.49 -28.06
N MET A 1042 19.94 -14.47 -27.14
CA MET A 1042 21.01 -14.90 -26.22
C MET A 1042 21.76 -16.17 -26.68
N ALA A 1043 21.76 -16.49 -27.98
CA ALA A 1043 22.41 -17.68 -28.53
C ALA A 1043 23.96 -17.70 -28.48
N MET A 1044 24.60 -16.80 -27.74
CA MET A 1044 26.05 -16.72 -27.51
C MET A 1044 26.29 -16.33 -26.05
N ALA A 1045 27.34 -16.87 -25.41
CA ALA A 1045 27.76 -16.49 -24.07
C ALA A 1045 28.15 -15.00 -24.06
N ALA A 1046 27.22 -14.13 -23.68
CA ALA A 1046 27.44 -12.69 -23.69
C ALA A 1046 28.45 -12.32 -22.60
N PRO A 1047 29.47 -11.48 -22.90
CA PRO A 1047 30.32 -10.90 -21.87
C PRO A 1047 29.48 -10.09 -20.88
N SER A 1048 29.89 -10.04 -19.61
CA SER A 1048 29.22 -9.21 -18.60
C SER A 1048 29.12 -7.76 -19.11
N VAL A 1049 27.90 -7.21 -19.10
CA VAL A 1049 27.63 -5.84 -19.57
C VAL A 1049 28.47 -4.84 -18.80
N LEU A 1050 28.60 -5.04 -17.48
CA LEU A 1050 29.41 -4.18 -16.61
C LEU A 1050 30.90 -4.26 -16.95
N LYS A 1051 31.41 -5.45 -17.33
CA LYS A 1051 32.78 -5.59 -17.85
C LYS A 1051 32.99 -4.91 -19.20
N GLY A 1052 31.97 -4.90 -20.06
CA GLY A 1052 31.99 -4.15 -21.31
C GLY A 1052 32.10 -2.65 -21.06
N VAL A 1053 31.30 -2.12 -20.12
CA VAL A 1053 31.38 -0.72 -19.68
C VAL A 1053 32.76 -0.42 -19.10
N TRP A 1054 33.31 -1.31 -18.28
CA TRP A 1054 34.66 -1.17 -17.73
C TRP A 1054 35.74 -1.08 -18.79
N ALA A 1055 35.70 -1.98 -19.79
CA ALA A 1055 36.68 -1.99 -20.86
C ALA A 1055 36.67 -0.67 -21.64
N PHE A 1056 35.49 -0.11 -21.90
CA PHE A 1056 35.34 1.22 -22.51
C PHE A 1056 35.91 2.33 -21.62
N VAL A 1057 35.56 2.36 -20.33
CA VAL A 1057 36.10 3.37 -19.41
C VAL A 1057 37.63 3.27 -19.36
N GLN A 1058 38.18 2.06 -19.23
CA GLN A 1058 39.62 1.85 -19.22
C GLN A 1058 40.32 2.34 -20.50
N SER A 1059 39.71 2.19 -21.68
CA SER A 1059 40.29 2.67 -22.93
C SER A 1059 40.25 4.20 -23.04
N GLU A 1060 39.21 4.84 -22.52
CA GLU A 1060 39.06 6.30 -22.56
C GLU A 1060 39.86 7.03 -21.48
N THR A 1061 40.16 6.35 -20.37
CA THR A 1061 40.84 6.94 -19.20
C THR A 1061 42.28 6.44 -19.04
N VAL A 1062 42.93 6.04 -20.13
CA VAL A 1062 44.33 5.61 -20.11
C VAL A 1062 45.21 6.77 -19.61
N GLY A 1063 46.04 6.51 -18.60
CA GLY A 1063 46.96 7.49 -18.03
C GLY A 1063 46.45 8.22 -16.78
N PHE A 1064 45.18 8.06 -16.41
CA PHE A 1064 44.65 8.55 -15.13
C PHE A 1064 44.96 7.58 -13.98
N LEU A 1065 45.46 8.11 -12.87
CA LEU A 1065 45.66 7.37 -11.63
C LEU A 1065 44.40 7.49 -10.77
N TRP A 1066 43.81 6.37 -10.35
CA TRP A 1066 42.55 6.36 -9.60
C TRP A 1066 42.56 5.42 -8.39
N ASP A 1067 43.62 4.63 -8.24
CA ASP A 1067 43.79 3.61 -7.21
C ASP A 1067 43.82 4.19 -5.79
N HIS A 1068 44.27 5.43 -5.63
CA HIS A 1068 44.23 6.16 -4.36
C HIS A 1068 42.80 6.43 -3.85
N HIS A 1069 41.78 6.31 -4.71
CA HIS A 1069 40.38 6.46 -4.31
C HIS A 1069 39.65 5.14 -4.01
N VAL A 1070 40.31 3.98 -4.06
CA VAL A 1070 39.65 2.68 -3.80
C VAL A 1070 39.04 2.60 -2.38
N GLU A 1071 39.76 3.06 -1.36
CA GLU A 1071 39.20 3.06 0.01
C GLU A 1071 37.98 3.99 0.14
N ASN A 1072 38.08 5.20 -0.42
CA ASN A 1072 36.97 6.16 -0.48
C ASN A 1072 35.76 5.57 -1.20
N ALA A 1073 35.99 4.82 -2.27
CA ALA A 1073 34.92 4.23 -3.07
C ALA A 1073 34.26 3.02 -2.38
N LEU A 1074 34.99 2.25 -1.56
CA LEU A 1074 34.41 1.22 -0.68
C LEU A 1074 33.48 1.86 0.36
N GLU A 1075 33.89 3.00 0.92
CA GLU A 1075 33.11 3.74 1.90
C GLU A 1075 31.83 4.34 1.30
N ILE A 1076 31.92 4.98 0.12
CA ILE A 1076 30.77 5.50 -0.62
C ILE A 1076 29.75 4.39 -0.89
N ARG A 1077 30.22 3.21 -1.29
CA ARG A 1077 29.37 2.04 -1.50
C ARG A 1077 28.67 1.61 -0.22
N GLN A 1078 29.41 1.47 0.87
CA GLN A 1078 28.84 1.05 2.15
C GLN A 1078 27.75 2.04 2.63
N ILE A 1079 27.99 3.35 2.47
CA ILE A 1079 26.99 4.38 2.79
C ILE A 1079 25.73 4.20 1.94
N TYR A 1080 25.87 3.97 0.63
CA TYR A 1080 24.71 3.71 -0.23
C TYR A 1080 23.92 2.49 0.21
N GLU A 1081 24.60 1.35 0.43
CA GLU A 1081 23.97 0.09 0.80
C GLU A 1081 23.23 0.20 2.15
N ASP A 1082 23.87 0.81 3.16
CA ASP A 1082 23.27 0.97 4.49
C ASP A 1082 22.02 1.89 4.43
N ASN A 1083 22.05 2.98 3.65
CA ASN A 1083 20.89 3.85 3.47
C ASN A 1083 19.78 3.19 2.65
N LEU A 1084 20.13 2.37 1.64
CA LEU A 1084 19.15 1.64 0.84
C LEU A 1084 18.40 0.60 1.67
N LEU A 1085 19.10 -0.14 2.53
CA LEU A 1085 18.48 -1.08 3.48
C LEU A 1085 17.51 -0.37 4.44
N GLU A 1086 17.82 0.86 4.85
CA GLU A 1086 16.92 1.69 5.64
C GLU A 1086 15.63 2.07 4.91
N ILE A 1087 15.74 2.50 3.65
CA ILE A 1087 14.57 2.77 2.81
C ILE A 1087 13.73 1.49 2.64
N MET A 1088 14.39 0.34 2.39
CA MET A 1088 13.73 -0.96 2.25
C MET A 1088 12.94 -1.36 3.50
N ALA A 1089 13.50 -1.17 4.70
CA ALA A 1089 12.80 -1.46 5.94
C ALA A 1089 11.62 -0.49 6.17
N ARG A 1090 11.87 0.82 6.02
CA ARG A 1090 10.92 1.89 6.33
C ARG A 1090 9.61 1.81 5.56
N TYR A 1091 9.67 1.50 4.27
CA TYR A 1091 8.49 1.50 3.40
C TYR A 1091 7.79 0.15 3.29
N SER A 1092 8.19 -0.82 4.13
CA SER A 1092 7.42 -2.05 4.31
C SER A 1092 6.06 -1.76 4.94
N SER A 1093 5.06 -2.62 4.74
CA SER A 1093 3.78 -2.57 5.48
C SER A 1093 3.99 -2.76 6.99
N THR A 1094 5.02 -3.55 7.26
CA THR A 1094 5.71 -3.96 8.47
C THR A 1094 6.93 -3.26 9.03
N PRO A 1095 7.15 -1.93 9.05
CA PRO A 1095 8.51 -1.37 9.14
C PRO A 1095 9.36 -1.90 10.30
N TRP A 1096 8.71 -2.24 11.42
CA TRP A 1096 9.32 -2.82 12.62
C TRP A 1096 9.65 -4.33 12.52
N LYS A 1097 9.30 -5.03 11.43
CA LYS A 1097 9.54 -6.48 11.25
C LYS A 1097 9.86 -6.97 9.83
N SER A 1098 9.59 -6.20 8.78
CA SER A 1098 9.84 -6.62 7.40
C SER A 1098 10.43 -5.49 6.55
N SER A 1099 10.98 -5.84 5.39
CA SER A 1099 11.50 -4.93 4.38
C SER A 1099 10.89 -5.23 3.01
N ILE A 1100 10.87 -4.23 2.13
CA ILE A 1100 10.61 -4.42 0.69
C ILE A 1100 11.91 -4.80 -0.03
N THR A 1101 11.81 -5.27 -1.26
CA THR A 1101 12.97 -5.65 -2.07
C THR A 1101 13.69 -4.43 -2.67
N GLU A 1102 14.98 -4.58 -2.97
CA GLU A 1102 15.76 -3.56 -3.69
C GLU A 1102 15.10 -3.21 -5.04
N TYR A 1103 14.54 -4.20 -5.75
CA TYR A 1103 13.83 -3.98 -7.01
C TYR A 1103 12.62 -3.05 -6.84
N GLU A 1104 11.86 -3.18 -5.76
CA GLU A 1104 10.71 -2.30 -5.48
C GLU A 1104 11.15 -0.87 -5.20
N VAL A 1105 12.24 -0.67 -4.45
CA VAL A 1105 12.82 0.65 -4.19
C VAL A 1105 13.31 1.28 -5.49
N PHE A 1106 14.11 0.52 -6.26
CA PHE A 1106 14.70 0.99 -7.52
C PHE A 1106 13.63 1.34 -8.57
N VAL A 1107 12.60 0.49 -8.71
CA VAL A 1107 11.45 0.74 -9.59
C VAL A 1107 10.52 1.83 -9.03
N GLY A 1108 10.62 2.14 -7.75
CA GLY A 1108 9.82 3.17 -7.13
C GLY A 1108 8.35 2.77 -6.91
N THR A 1109 8.06 1.47 -6.80
CA THR A 1109 6.70 0.95 -6.59
C THR A 1109 6.73 -0.18 -5.57
N ILE A 1110 5.99 -0.01 -4.48
CA ILE A 1110 5.80 -1.03 -3.45
C ILE A 1110 4.78 -2.05 -3.96
N LEU A 1111 5.23 -3.28 -4.13
CA LEU A 1111 4.43 -4.40 -4.58
C LEU A 1111 3.90 -5.12 -3.35
N GLY A 1112 2.62 -4.87 -3.02
CA GLY A 1112 1.97 -5.56 -1.92
C GLY A 1112 2.00 -7.09 -2.09
N HIS A 1113 1.67 -7.83 -1.03
CA HIS A 1113 1.66 -9.29 -0.93
C HIS A 1113 0.58 -10.00 -1.79
N GLY A 1114 0.38 -9.55 -3.03
CA GLY A 1114 -0.53 -10.12 -4.01
C GLY A 1114 -2.00 -9.71 -3.88
N GLN A 1115 -2.29 -8.57 -3.26
CA GLN A 1115 -3.60 -7.90 -3.36
C GLN A 1115 -3.52 -6.68 -4.30
N LYS A 1116 -4.68 -6.14 -4.72
CA LYS A 1116 -4.74 -4.83 -5.39
C LYS A 1116 -3.99 -3.80 -4.54
N ILE A 1117 -3.06 -3.07 -5.16
CA ILE A 1117 -2.26 -2.03 -4.48
C ILE A 1117 -3.20 -1.05 -3.77
N THR A 1118 -3.05 -0.93 -2.45
CA THR A 1118 -3.89 -0.06 -1.61
C THR A 1118 -3.55 1.42 -1.84
N HIS A 1119 -4.45 2.34 -1.45
CA HIS A 1119 -4.16 3.78 -1.53
C HIS A 1119 -2.90 4.14 -0.72
N ARG A 1120 -2.80 3.59 0.50
CA ARG A 1120 -1.63 3.73 1.39
C ARG A 1120 -0.33 3.32 0.70
N GLN A 1121 -0.29 2.18 0.03
CA GLN A 1121 0.90 1.72 -0.69
C GLN A 1121 1.31 2.65 -1.83
N LYS A 1122 0.35 3.33 -2.48
CA LYS A 1122 0.66 4.32 -3.53
C LYS A 1122 1.29 5.58 -2.94
N ASP A 1123 0.75 6.08 -1.84
CA ASP A 1123 1.30 7.26 -1.16
C ASP A 1123 2.71 6.95 -0.62
N ALA A 1124 2.87 5.79 0.01
CA ALA A 1124 4.18 5.29 0.45
C ALA A 1124 5.16 5.13 -0.73
N SER A 1125 4.71 4.61 -1.88
CA SER A 1125 5.56 4.51 -3.10
C SER A 1125 5.98 5.88 -3.65
N LYS A 1126 5.16 6.93 -3.45
CA LYS A 1126 5.52 8.29 -3.84
C LYS A 1126 6.62 8.84 -2.92
N GLN A 1127 6.43 8.75 -1.61
CA GLN A 1127 7.43 9.20 -0.63
C GLN A 1127 8.74 8.43 -0.75
N MET A 1128 8.67 7.10 -0.89
CA MET A 1128 9.82 6.24 -1.11
C MET A 1128 10.62 6.63 -2.34
N ARG A 1129 9.94 6.96 -3.45
CA ARG A 1129 10.63 7.46 -4.64
C ARG A 1129 11.39 8.72 -4.32
N GLU A 1130 10.73 9.76 -3.82
CA GLU A 1130 11.37 11.04 -3.49
C GLU A 1130 12.60 10.86 -2.59
N GLU A 1131 12.52 9.98 -1.59
CA GLU A 1131 13.64 9.66 -0.71
C GLU A 1131 14.78 8.91 -1.42
N TYR A 1132 14.46 7.90 -2.22
CA TYR A 1132 15.44 7.17 -3.01
C TYR A 1132 16.12 8.08 -4.05
N GLU A 1133 15.37 9.00 -4.68
CA GLU A 1133 15.94 10.03 -5.56
C GLU A 1133 16.95 10.90 -4.80
N GLY A 1134 16.64 11.30 -3.56
CA GLY A 1134 17.54 12.03 -2.69
C GLY A 1134 18.82 11.25 -2.35
N LEU A 1135 18.70 9.95 -2.05
CA LEU A 1135 19.86 9.08 -1.80
C LEU A 1135 20.77 8.98 -3.03
N VAL A 1136 20.20 8.75 -4.21
CA VAL A 1136 20.96 8.66 -5.47
C VAL A 1136 21.68 9.98 -5.78
N GLN A 1137 21.03 11.12 -5.58
CA GLN A 1137 21.64 12.44 -5.75
C GLN A 1137 22.80 12.66 -4.77
N PHE A 1138 22.61 12.29 -3.50
CA PHE A 1138 23.64 12.38 -2.47
C PHE A 1138 24.86 11.54 -2.81
N VAL A 1139 24.66 10.27 -3.18
CA VAL A 1139 25.76 9.36 -3.56
C VAL A 1139 26.45 9.83 -4.84
N THR A 1140 25.70 10.32 -5.83
CA THR A 1140 26.28 10.91 -7.04
C THR A 1140 27.19 12.10 -6.72
N ALA A 1141 26.78 12.97 -5.79
CA ALA A 1141 27.58 14.12 -5.36
C ALA A 1141 28.89 13.69 -4.66
N MET A 1142 28.85 12.63 -3.84
CA MET A 1142 30.04 12.06 -3.20
C MET A 1142 31.03 11.49 -4.23
N ILE A 1143 30.53 10.74 -5.23
CA ILE A 1143 31.35 10.21 -6.32
C ILE A 1143 31.99 11.34 -7.13
N GLN A 1144 31.24 12.42 -7.41
CA GLN A 1144 31.75 13.58 -8.17
C GLN A 1144 32.70 14.48 -7.38
N GLY A 1145 32.78 14.34 -6.06
CA GLY A 1145 33.67 15.17 -5.24
C GLY A 1145 33.45 16.67 -5.36
N ARG A 1146 32.18 17.10 -5.40
CA ARG A 1146 31.80 18.52 -5.54
C ARG A 1146 32.43 19.43 -4.47
N GLU A 1147 32.86 18.86 -3.35
CA GLU A 1147 33.50 19.53 -2.22
C GLU A 1147 34.94 19.96 -2.50
N THR A 1148 35.72 19.14 -3.24
CA THR A 1148 37.11 19.47 -3.63
C THR A 1148 37.15 20.28 -4.93
N GLY A 1149 36.05 20.95 -5.27
CA GLY A 1149 35.87 21.63 -6.55
C GLY A 1149 35.69 20.68 -7.75
N GLY A 1150 35.54 19.38 -7.51
CA GLY A 1150 35.41 18.36 -8.57
C GLY A 1150 36.71 18.03 -9.31
N MET A 1151 37.88 18.41 -8.78
CA MET A 1151 39.17 18.24 -9.49
C MET A 1151 39.56 16.77 -9.78
N GLU A 1152 39.00 15.80 -9.08
CA GLU A 1152 39.25 14.35 -9.28
C GLU A 1152 37.92 13.55 -9.41
N SER A 1153 36.89 14.16 -10.02
CA SER A 1153 35.57 13.52 -10.17
C SER A 1153 35.64 12.24 -11.02
N LEU A 1154 36.50 12.26 -12.05
CA LEU A 1154 36.69 11.15 -12.97
C LEU A 1154 37.37 9.97 -12.27
N GLU A 1155 38.52 10.21 -11.64
CA GLU A 1155 39.33 9.22 -10.91
C GLU A 1155 38.51 8.51 -9.84
N ARG A 1156 37.75 9.27 -9.05
CA ARG A 1156 36.88 8.70 -8.02
C ARG A 1156 35.74 7.87 -8.60
N SER A 1157 35.16 8.30 -9.72
CA SER A 1157 34.12 7.56 -10.41
C SER A 1157 34.64 6.25 -11.02
N ILE A 1158 35.89 6.22 -11.51
CA ILE A 1158 36.57 5.01 -11.99
C ILE A 1158 36.78 4.04 -10.82
N ALA A 1159 37.27 4.52 -9.66
CA ALA A 1159 37.46 3.69 -8.47
C ALA A 1159 36.15 3.05 -7.97
N CYS A 1160 35.03 3.80 -8.00
CA CYS A 1160 33.71 3.28 -7.66
C CYS A 1160 33.25 2.18 -8.63
N LEU A 1161 33.48 2.36 -9.92
CA LEU A 1161 33.16 1.36 -10.93
C LEU A 1161 34.04 0.10 -10.79
N TYR A 1162 35.34 0.27 -10.51
CA TYR A 1162 36.28 -0.83 -10.30
C TYR A 1162 35.83 -1.78 -9.18
N ILE A 1163 35.48 -1.22 -8.02
CA ILE A 1163 35.00 -1.99 -6.87
C ILE A 1163 33.75 -2.79 -7.20
N ALA A 1164 32.85 -2.19 -7.99
CA ALA A 1164 31.63 -2.85 -8.41
C ALA A 1164 31.91 -4.11 -9.27
N ILE A 1165 33.02 -4.13 -10.02
CA ILE A 1165 33.40 -5.22 -10.93
C ILE A 1165 34.27 -6.28 -10.25
N GLU A 1166 35.22 -5.89 -9.38
CA GLU A 1166 36.09 -6.82 -8.66
C GLU A 1166 35.32 -7.89 -7.89
N GLU A 1167 34.19 -7.51 -7.29
CA GLU A 1167 33.33 -8.45 -6.57
C GLU A 1167 32.56 -9.42 -7.48
N GLU A 1168 32.25 -9.02 -8.71
CA GLU A 1168 31.68 -9.91 -9.73
C GLU A 1168 32.69 -11.02 -10.08
N GLY A 1169 33.98 -10.65 -10.19
CA GLY A 1169 35.09 -11.58 -10.47
C GLY A 1169 35.38 -12.59 -9.36
N LYS A 1170 35.27 -12.19 -8.08
CA LYS A 1170 35.44 -13.11 -6.92
C LYS A 1170 34.34 -14.19 -6.83
N HIS A 1171 33.21 -14.00 -7.51
CA HIS A 1171 32.07 -14.91 -7.45
C HIS A 1171 32.05 -15.96 -8.57
N ASN A 1172 32.39 -15.60 -9.81
CA ASN A 1172 32.45 -16.57 -10.92
C ASN A 1172 33.48 -17.69 -10.68
N ASN A 1173 34.59 -17.38 -10.00
CA ASN A 1173 35.62 -18.35 -9.62
C ASN A 1173 35.23 -19.30 -8.47
N GLN A 1174 34.08 -19.09 -7.80
CA GLN A 1174 33.55 -20.06 -6.83
C GLN A 1174 32.63 -21.10 -7.48
N SER A 1175 32.18 -20.91 -8.73
CA SER A 1175 31.35 -21.89 -9.46
C SER A 1175 32.13 -22.78 -10.44
N SER A 1176 33.37 -22.42 -10.79
CA SER A 1176 34.25 -23.21 -11.66
C SER A 1176 35.54 -23.60 -10.92
N ARG A 1177 35.65 -24.87 -10.52
CA ARG A 1177 36.97 -25.45 -10.23
C ARG A 1177 37.68 -25.74 -11.57
N VAL A 1178 38.97 -25.37 -11.63
CA VAL A 1178 39.94 -25.52 -12.75
C VAL A 1178 39.82 -24.39 -13.77
N SER A 1179 40.81 -23.51 -14.01
CA SER A 1179 42.25 -23.68 -14.27
C SER A 1179 43.06 -22.39 -13.97
N LYS A 1180 44.39 -22.51 -13.78
CA LYS A 1180 45.33 -21.40 -13.47
C LYS A 1180 45.37 -20.32 -14.57
N PRO A 1181 45.41 -19.01 -14.26
CA PRO A 1181 45.82 -18.00 -15.22
C PRO A 1181 47.32 -17.69 -15.14
N ASP A 1182 47.84 -17.33 -16.31
CA ASP A 1182 49.20 -16.96 -16.65
C ASP A 1182 49.84 -15.86 -15.79
N ALA A 1183 51.16 -15.95 -15.70
CA ALA A 1183 52.02 -15.07 -14.92
C ALA A 1183 52.36 -13.78 -15.70
N SER A 1184 51.58 -12.71 -15.50
CA SER A 1184 52.00 -11.34 -15.83
C SER A 1184 51.17 -10.25 -15.11
N ALA A 1185 51.01 -10.36 -13.79
CA ALA A 1185 50.57 -9.23 -12.95
C ALA A 1185 50.93 -9.49 -11.48
N THR A 1186 52.23 -9.59 -11.19
CA THR A 1186 52.74 -9.81 -9.83
C THR A 1186 53.51 -8.60 -9.36
N ARG A 1187 52.78 -7.59 -8.90
CA ARG A 1187 53.17 -6.55 -7.92
C ARG A 1187 51.84 -5.93 -7.49
N TYR A 1188 51.61 -5.78 -6.18
CA TYR A 1188 50.32 -5.41 -5.54
C TYR A 1188 49.36 -6.55 -5.15
N ARG A 1189 49.87 -7.74 -4.80
CA ARG A 1189 49.06 -8.79 -4.15
C ARG A 1189 49.48 -9.16 -2.71
N HIS A 1190 50.36 -8.38 -2.10
CA HIS A 1190 50.75 -8.58 -0.70
C HIS A 1190 50.29 -7.38 0.13
N ASN A 1191 49.04 -7.44 0.62
CA ASN A 1191 48.59 -6.83 1.89
C ASN A 1191 47.08 -6.98 2.18
N LEU A 1192 46.34 -7.84 1.46
CA LEU A 1192 44.88 -8.02 1.67
C LEU A 1192 44.45 -9.40 2.20
N GLU A 1193 45.39 -10.28 2.56
CA GLU A 1193 45.09 -11.68 2.93
C GLU A 1193 45.13 -12.01 4.45
N GLN A 1194 45.06 -11.02 5.36
CA GLN A 1194 45.12 -11.31 6.81
C GLN A 1194 43.96 -10.82 7.69
N GLN A 1195 42.82 -10.44 7.13
CA GLN A 1195 41.57 -10.33 7.89
C GLN A 1195 40.43 -10.90 7.03
N TYR A 1196 39.46 -11.58 7.65
CA TYR A 1196 38.36 -12.35 7.02
C TYR A 1196 38.58 -13.86 6.87
N GLN A 1197 38.70 -14.56 8.00
CA GLN A 1197 38.18 -15.93 8.14
C GLN A 1197 37.26 -16.01 9.38
N GLY A 1198 36.02 -16.43 9.16
CA GLY A 1198 35.02 -16.70 10.21
C GLY A 1198 33.57 -16.60 9.72
N ARG A 1199 32.96 -17.74 9.35
CA ARG A 1199 31.49 -17.98 9.21
C ARG A 1199 31.05 -18.83 10.42
N SER A 1200 29.80 -18.91 10.90
CA SER A 1200 28.51 -18.99 10.18
C SER A 1200 27.33 -18.85 11.18
N GLY A 1201 26.17 -18.35 10.75
CA GLY A 1201 24.88 -18.45 11.48
C GLY A 1201 23.74 -17.76 10.71
N ASP A 1202 22.70 -18.52 10.32
CA ASP A 1202 21.62 -18.13 9.39
C ASP A 1202 20.35 -17.63 10.11
N GLY A 1203 19.76 -16.55 9.61
CA GLY A 1203 18.40 -16.07 9.90
C GLY A 1203 17.95 -15.13 8.77
N TYR A 1204 16.66 -15.11 8.43
CA TYR A 1204 16.11 -14.35 7.29
C TYR A 1204 16.51 -12.86 7.35
N GLY A 1205 17.51 -12.53 6.52
CA GLY A 1205 18.42 -11.42 6.73
C GLY A 1205 19.86 -11.71 6.25
N THR A 1206 20.17 -12.89 5.71
CA THR A 1206 21.37 -13.18 4.89
C THR A 1206 21.09 -14.39 4.00
N ASN A 1207 21.71 -14.48 2.80
CA ASN A 1207 21.79 -15.77 2.10
C ASN A 1207 22.49 -16.81 2.99
N LYS A 1208 22.24 -18.12 2.75
CA LYS A 1208 22.68 -19.36 3.46
C LYS A 1208 24.18 -19.51 3.87
N GLN A 1209 24.94 -18.42 3.83
CA GLN A 1209 26.37 -18.32 4.03
C GLN A 1209 26.76 -17.17 4.96
N GLY A 1210 25.81 -16.54 5.68
CA GLY A 1210 26.08 -15.40 6.57
C GLY A 1210 26.63 -14.15 5.86
N LYS A 1211 26.38 -14.00 4.55
CA LYS A 1211 26.77 -12.80 3.80
C LYS A 1211 25.62 -11.78 3.83
N LYS A 1212 25.93 -10.51 4.13
CA LYS A 1212 25.04 -9.35 3.93
C LYS A 1212 24.29 -9.54 2.60
N GLN A 1213 22.97 -9.27 2.61
CA GLN A 1213 22.17 -9.30 1.39
C GLN A 1213 22.85 -8.45 0.32
N ARG A 1214 23.30 -9.09 -0.76
CA ARG A 1214 24.00 -8.38 -1.84
C ARG A 1214 23.00 -7.47 -2.54
N LEU A 1215 23.31 -6.18 -2.57
CA LEU A 1215 22.57 -5.18 -3.32
C LEU A 1215 23.21 -5.03 -4.71
N PHE A 1216 22.38 -4.84 -5.72
CA PHE A 1216 22.76 -4.91 -7.14
C PHE A 1216 22.69 -3.57 -7.86
N SER A 1217 22.12 -2.53 -7.23
CA SER A 1217 21.90 -1.21 -7.85
C SER A 1217 23.12 -0.29 -7.80
N PHE A 1218 24.01 -0.41 -6.80
CA PHE A 1218 25.21 0.43 -6.69
C PHE A 1218 26.13 0.37 -7.92
N PRO A 1219 26.47 -0.82 -8.47
CA PRO A 1219 27.27 -0.93 -9.70
C PRO A 1219 26.77 -0.05 -10.85
N TRP A 1220 25.45 0.02 -11.03
CA TRP A 1220 24.84 0.80 -12.09
C TRP A 1220 24.85 2.30 -11.82
N ILE A 1221 24.72 2.71 -10.56
CA ILE A 1221 24.91 4.11 -10.17
C ILE A 1221 26.36 4.54 -10.45
N ALA A 1222 27.34 3.74 -10.01
CA ALA A 1222 28.76 4.03 -10.25
C ALA A 1222 29.09 4.09 -11.74
N ALA A 1223 28.59 3.13 -12.54
CA ALA A 1223 28.74 3.13 -14.00
C ALA A 1223 28.15 4.38 -14.66
N ILE A 1224 26.94 4.80 -14.27
CA ILE A 1224 26.29 5.99 -14.83
C ILE A 1224 27.08 7.26 -14.52
N VAL A 1225 27.56 7.41 -13.29
CA VAL A 1225 28.35 8.59 -12.92
C VAL A 1225 29.67 8.60 -13.67
N CYS A 1226 30.37 7.46 -13.72
CA CYS A 1226 31.65 7.34 -14.42
C CYS A 1226 31.51 7.65 -15.92
N LEU A 1227 30.52 7.06 -16.59
CA LEU A 1227 30.26 7.33 -18.02
C LEU A 1227 29.95 8.80 -18.29
N LYS A 1228 29.25 9.49 -17.38
CA LYS A 1228 29.00 10.94 -17.52
C LYS A 1228 30.26 11.78 -17.35
N GLU A 1229 31.17 11.40 -16.44
CA GLU A 1229 32.44 12.10 -16.30
C GLU A 1229 33.37 11.84 -17.52
N VAL A 1230 33.34 10.63 -18.09
CA VAL A 1230 34.04 10.33 -19.36
C VAL A 1230 33.46 11.14 -20.52
N ASP A 1231 32.14 11.22 -20.66
CA ASP A 1231 31.48 12.05 -21.70
C ASP A 1231 31.85 13.54 -21.55
N LYS A 1232 31.91 14.06 -20.32
CA LYS A 1232 32.42 15.42 -20.06
C LYS A 1232 33.87 15.57 -20.49
N LEU A 1233 34.75 14.63 -20.15
CA LEU A 1233 36.15 14.65 -20.55
C LEU A 1233 36.28 14.76 -22.08
N GLN A 1234 35.55 13.91 -22.81
CA GLN A 1234 35.53 13.91 -24.27
C GLN A 1234 35.05 15.25 -24.86
N GLN A 1235 34.06 15.90 -24.24
CA GLN A 1235 33.57 17.22 -24.67
C GLN A 1235 34.55 18.37 -24.37
N THR A 1236 35.43 18.20 -23.39
CA THR A 1236 36.40 19.24 -22.96
C THR A 1236 37.76 19.15 -23.64
N MET A 1237 38.11 18.01 -24.25
CA MET A 1237 39.35 17.88 -24.99
C MET A 1237 39.26 18.65 -26.33
N PRO A 1238 40.14 19.63 -26.59
CA PRO A 1238 40.22 20.24 -27.91
C PRO A 1238 40.75 19.18 -28.89
N PHE A 1239 39.98 18.92 -29.95
CA PHE A 1239 40.43 18.11 -31.09
C PHE A 1239 41.69 18.68 -31.74
#